data_AF-A0A1I7Z463-F1
#
_entry.id   AF-A0A1I7Z463-F1
#
_cell.length_a   1.000
_cell.length_b   1.000
_cell.length_c   1.000
_cell.angle_alpha   90.00
_cell.angle_beta   90.00
_cell.angle_gamma   90.00
#
_symmetry.space_group_name_H-M   'P 1'
#
loop_
_entity.id
_entity.type
_entity.pdbx_description
1 polymer ?
#
loop_
_entity_poly.entity_id
_entity_poly.type
_entity_poly.pdbx_seq_one_letter_code
_entity_poly.pdbx_strand_id
1 'polypeptide(L)'
;MWSKPTPFAWYHEPQWRREYGSSWATDMCIQWFEYDGKRRNFQKDLTAQSPCPCKLAQALLDLGRYMPIMNCDKDGDTSCPYNKGAQHCVQSVAPSWTGASQQCCYDYEGYLMFTDDWEPDGDYTTYFQPGTPARAHAFGAYPYKNPPYIPSLSHYQLDVLPYQTCCHYAGHCEFYYWRRMTNGCQDYKPPVAGYIYGEPHIVTFDGTKYTFPGKGYYVLVMSEDPLHKLMVQVRMEQPDDTLWHAHPGTPARAHAFGAYPYKNPPYIPSLSHYQLDVLPYQTCCHYAGHCEFYYWRRMTNGCQDYKPPVAGYIYGEPHIVTFDGTKYTFPGKGYYVLVMSEDPLHKLMVQVRMEQPDDTLWHAHVNATVVTGITVQENDSSIVQVFARKPLRRWRYRTDVYVDGMRRFFDTPQWKFQQFNGVSIRSPLLNMDMSELVIMLNSGVGIKVGESNGMLDVMVFLPPSYNTTCKTGQTPSVAGDNFSRRCYTTMGLLGTYNNDPTDDLMTLQGTSVRVSGDTHNPSTTQMIYEQFGRTWLVDGKNDRIGAVMFSDKFKPIYNPPLFASSIYTPTFWPQYLDLNASRVFTLEQVKVACMGVPQCEYDYMLTGRKEIALATLEKHKAFLGLRKKGSRLQKITKKEAFSIGGELRTSAQEGGSDQDPTGGQLLGRRHGHLHLQAEVLRARRP
;
A
#
# COMPACT_ATOMS: atom_id res chain seq x y z
N MET A 1 -30.31 -0.23 -29.95
CA MET A 1 -29.58 -1.49 -30.23
C MET A 1 -28.11 -1.29 -29.87
N TRP A 2 -27.63 -1.98 -28.84
CA TRP A 2 -26.20 -2.13 -28.53
C TRP A 2 -25.76 -3.52 -29.04
N SER A 3 -25.74 -3.72 -30.35
CA SER A 3 -25.18 -4.94 -30.94
C SER A 3 -23.70 -4.71 -31.15
N LYS A 4 -22.85 -5.55 -30.54
CA LYS A 4 -21.45 -5.68 -30.99
C LYS A 4 -21.46 -6.16 -32.45
N PRO A 5 -20.47 -5.81 -33.29
CA PRO A 5 -20.36 -6.38 -34.63
C PRO A 5 -20.35 -7.91 -34.56
N THR A 6 -21.38 -8.56 -35.11
CA THR A 6 -21.47 -10.03 -35.17
C THR A 6 -20.73 -10.53 -36.41
N PRO A 7 -19.88 -11.57 -36.30
CA PRO A 7 -19.22 -12.18 -37.45
C PRO A 7 -20.22 -12.53 -38.56
N PHE A 8 -20.02 -11.98 -39.75
CA PHE A 8 -20.97 -12.07 -40.87
C PHE A 8 -20.98 -13.50 -41.43
N ALA A 9 -19.81 -14.14 -41.40
CA ALA A 9 -19.65 -15.55 -41.70
C ALA A 9 -20.47 -16.45 -40.74
N TRP A 10 -20.51 -16.16 -39.44
CA TRP A 10 -21.31 -16.94 -38.48
C TRP A 10 -22.81 -16.88 -38.80
N TYR A 11 -23.32 -15.72 -39.24
CA TYR A 11 -24.74 -15.57 -39.58
C TYR A 11 -25.11 -16.28 -40.90
N HIS A 12 -24.24 -16.21 -41.91
CA HIS A 12 -24.50 -16.78 -43.24
C HIS A 12 -23.96 -18.21 -43.44
N GLU A 13 -23.25 -18.77 -42.48
CA GLU A 13 -22.62 -20.10 -42.57
C GLU A 13 -23.59 -21.20 -43.06
N PRO A 14 -24.82 -21.35 -42.55
CA PRO A 14 -25.75 -22.37 -43.03
C PRO A 14 -26.22 -22.16 -44.48
N GLN A 15 -26.20 -20.92 -44.97
CA GLN A 15 -26.56 -20.60 -46.36
C GLN A 15 -25.37 -20.86 -47.27
N TRP A 16 -24.18 -20.40 -46.89
CA TRP A 16 -22.96 -20.59 -47.69
C TRP A 16 -22.55 -22.05 -47.81
N ARG A 17 -22.68 -22.86 -46.76
CA ARG A 17 -22.46 -24.31 -46.84
C ARG A 17 -23.42 -25.00 -47.82
N ARG A 18 -24.65 -24.48 -47.99
CA ARG A 18 -25.64 -25.02 -48.93
C ARG A 18 -25.38 -24.58 -50.37
N GLU A 19 -24.99 -23.33 -50.58
CA GLU A 19 -24.81 -22.74 -51.91
C GLU A 19 -23.43 -23.01 -52.53
N TYR A 20 -22.37 -22.94 -51.73
CA TYR A 20 -20.97 -23.02 -52.18
C TYR A 20 -20.25 -24.31 -51.73
N GLY A 21 -20.94 -25.20 -51.01
CA GLY A 21 -20.39 -26.48 -50.57
C GLY A 21 -19.50 -26.37 -49.32
N SER A 22 -18.76 -27.44 -49.00
CA SER A 22 -17.92 -27.51 -47.79
C SER A 22 -16.63 -26.69 -47.87
N SER A 23 -16.15 -26.36 -49.07
CA SER A 23 -14.94 -25.56 -49.30
C SER A 23 -15.19 -24.05 -49.35
N TRP A 24 -16.43 -23.60 -49.11
CA TRP A 24 -16.83 -22.20 -49.27
C TRP A 24 -15.87 -21.20 -48.61
N ALA A 25 -15.36 -21.53 -47.42
CA ALA A 25 -14.48 -20.65 -46.66
C ALA A 25 -13.10 -20.54 -47.31
N THR A 26 -12.56 -21.66 -47.78
CA THR A 26 -11.28 -21.72 -48.51
C THR A 26 -11.38 -20.98 -49.83
N ASP A 27 -12.46 -21.20 -50.58
CA ASP A 27 -12.69 -20.52 -51.87
C ASP A 27 -12.83 -19.00 -51.70
N MET A 28 -13.58 -18.55 -50.69
CA MET A 28 -13.69 -17.12 -50.35
C MET A 28 -12.37 -16.53 -49.85
N CYS A 29 -11.60 -17.29 -49.06
CA CYS A 29 -10.29 -16.85 -48.59
C CYS A 29 -9.32 -16.65 -49.75
N ILE A 30 -9.25 -17.59 -50.71
CA ILE A 30 -8.42 -17.48 -51.91
C ILE A 30 -8.86 -16.29 -52.77
N GLN A 31 -10.17 -16.12 -52.98
CA GLN A 31 -10.70 -14.97 -53.73
C GLN A 31 -10.31 -13.64 -53.08
N TRP A 32 -10.42 -13.52 -51.75
CA TRP A 32 -9.97 -12.34 -51.03
C TRP A 32 -8.45 -12.15 -51.17
N PHE A 33 -7.67 -13.23 -51.04
CA PHE A 33 -6.21 -13.19 -51.15
C PHE A 33 -5.75 -12.68 -52.52
N GLU A 34 -6.37 -13.14 -53.60
CA GLU A 34 -6.11 -12.66 -54.95
C GLU A 34 -6.57 -11.22 -55.16
N TYR A 35 -7.76 -10.87 -54.67
CA TYR A 35 -8.32 -9.54 -54.79
C TYR A 35 -7.48 -8.50 -54.05
N ASP A 36 -7.13 -8.76 -52.78
CA ASP A 36 -6.32 -7.85 -51.97
C ASP A 36 -4.91 -7.67 -52.54
N GLY A 37 -4.37 -8.71 -53.19
CA GLY A 37 -3.09 -8.66 -53.92
C GLY A 37 -3.07 -7.78 -55.16
N LYS A 38 -4.22 -7.58 -55.82
CA LYS A 38 -4.38 -6.66 -56.95
C LYS A 38 -4.53 -5.20 -56.49
N ARG A 39 -4.80 -4.97 -55.20
CA ARG A 39 -4.94 -3.63 -54.64
C ARG A 39 -3.59 -3.03 -54.34
N ARG A 40 -3.58 -1.71 -54.16
CA ARG A 40 -2.40 -0.99 -53.68
C ARG A 40 -1.90 -1.58 -52.36
N ASN A 41 -0.58 -1.78 -52.30
CA ASN A 41 0.12 -2.17 -51.09
C ASN A 41 0.16 -1.00 -50.10
N PHE A 42 -0.69 -1.06 -49.07
CA PHE A 42 -0.77 -0.06 -48.00
C PHE A 42 0.31 -0.26 -46.93
N GLN A 43 0.94 -1.45 -46.89
CA GLN A 43 2.00 -1.77 -45.94
C GLN A 43 3.21 -0.87 -46.14
N LYS A 44 3.50 -0.49 -47.40
CA LYS A 44 4.57 0.46 -47.71
C LYS A 44 4.39 1.81 -46.99
N ASP A 45 3.16 2.28 -46.86
CA ASP A 45 2.87 3.54 -46.15
C ASP A 45 3.07 3.38 -44.63
N LEU A 46 2.64 2.24 -44.08
CA LEU A 46 2.81 1.92 -42.65
C LEU A 46 4.27 1.72 -42.27
N THR A 47 5.08 1.09 -43.12
CA THR A 47 6.51 0.90 -42.89
C THR A 47 7.26 2.23 -42.77
N ALA A 48 6.90 3.20 -43.60
CA ALA A 48 7.54 4.51 -43.60
C ALA A 48 7.04 5.43 -42.47
N GLN A 49 5.77 5.33 -42.09
CA GLN A 49 5.13 6.31 -41.19
C GLN A 49 4.99 5.80 -39.75
N SER A 50 4.72 4.52 -39.57
CA SER A 50 4.37 3.91 -38.28
C SER A 50 5.00 2.52 -38.09
N PRO A 51 6.34 2.36 -38.18
CA PRO A 51 7.01 1.07 -38.00
C PRO A 51 6.91 0.55 -36.56
N CYS A 52 6.65 -0.75 -36.38
CA CYS A 52 6.52 -1.33 -35.03
C CYS A 52 7.79 -1.15 -34.18
N PRO A 53 7.67 -0.72 -32.91
CA PRO A 53 8.78 -0.79 -31.96
C PRO A 53 9.30 -2.23 -31.80
N CYS A 54 10.61 -2.41 -31.63
CA CYS A 54 11.19 -3.74 -31.46
C CYS A 54 10.87 -4.36 -30.09
N LYS A 55 10.69 -3.50 -29.08
CA LYS A 55 10.51 -3.90 -27.69
C LYS A 55 9.27 -3.27 -27.08
N LEU A 56 8.61 -4.01 -26.19
CA LEU A 56 7.47 -3.51 -25.42
C LEU A 56 7.81 -2.22 -24.68
N ALA A 57 8.99 -2.13 -24.05
CA ALA A 57 9.43 -0.91 -23.37
C ALA A 57 9.51 0.32 -24.29
N GLN A 58 9.88 0.14 -25.56
CA GLN A 58 9.89 1.23 -26.54
C GLN A 58 8.46 1.66 -26.89
N ALA A 59 7.55 0.69 -27.07
CA ALA A 59 6.15 0.96 -27.34
C ALA A 59 5.48 1.74 -26.19
N LEU A 60 5.80 1.41 -24.95
CA LEU A 60 5.27 2.08 -23.76
C LEU A 60 5.79 3.52 -23.59
N LEU A 61 7.00 3.81 -24.10
CA LEU A 61 7.54 5.16 -24.12
C LEU A 61 6.98 6.01 -25.29
N ASP A 62 6.50 5.36 -26.35
CA ASP A 62 6.02 6.00 -27.59
C ASP A 62 4.50 6.24 -27.62
N LEU A 63 4.04 6.94 -26.57
CA LEU A 63 2.63 7.21 -26.31
C LEU A 63 1.93 8.10 -27.37
N GLY A 64 2.72 8.83 -28.17
CA GLY A 64 2.19 9.75 -29.17
C GLY A 64 1.85 9.08 -30.50
N ARG A 65 2.63 8.07 -30.90
CA ARG A 65 2.39 7.32 -32.15
C ARG A 65 1.57 6.07 -31.92
N TYR A 66 1.66 5.48 -30.74
CA TYR A 66 1.00 4.21 -30.40
C TYR A 66 0.09 4.34 -29.18
N MET A 67 -1.02 3.61 -29.22
CA MET A 67 -1.94 3.47 -28.10
C MET A 67 -2.27 2.00 -27.86
N PRO A 68 -2.55 1.60 -26.62
CA PRO A 68 -2.89 0.22 -26.30
C PRO A 68 -4.20 -0.19 -26.96
N ILE A 69 -4.28 -1.46 -27.34
CA ILE A 69 -5.53 -2.06 -27.81
C ILE A 69 -6.32 -2.52 -26.59
N MET A 70 -7.56 -2.05 -26.46
CA MET A 70 -8.39 -2.21 -25.25
C MET A 70 -8.66 -3.66 -24.83
N ASN A 71 -8.56 -4.62 -25.74
CA ASN A 71 -8.78 -6.06 -25.49
C ASN A 71 -7.46 -6.85 -25.35
N CYS A 72 -6.31 -6.18 -25.36
CA CYS A 72 -5.00 -6.78 -25.15
C CYS A 72 -4.06 -5.73 -24.52
N ASP A 73 -4.49 -5.19 -23.38
CA ASP A 73 -3.78 -4.17 -22.62
C ASP A 73 -3.22 -4.78 -21.34
N LYS A 74 -1.92 -4.55 -21.09
CA LYS A 74 -1.23 -5.10 -19.91
C LYS A 74 -1.72 -4.46 -18.61
N ASP A 75 -2.24 -3.24 -18.68
CA ASP A 75 -2.77 -2.48 -17.55
C ASP A 75 -4.30 -2.66 -17.42
N GLY A 76 -4.92 -3.41 -18.33
CA GLY A 76 -6.36 -3.69 -18.40
C GLY A 76 -6.66 -5.19 -18.53
N ASP A 77 -7.28 -5.59 -19.65
CA ASP A 77 -7.58 -6.99 -19.95
C ASP A 77 -6.42 -7.66 -20.71
N THR A 78 -5.75 -8.61 -20.04
CA THR A 78 -4.60 -9.36 -20.56
C THR A 78 -5.00 -10.66 -21.25
N SER A 79 -6.30 -10.91 -21.49
CA SER A 79 -6.77 -12.17 -22.09
C SER A 79 -6.48 -12.30 -23.58
N CYS A 80 -6.20 -11.17 -24.26
CA CYS A 80 -5.80 -11.05 -25.66
C CYS A 80 -6.53 -12.05 -26.58
N PRO A 81 -7.86 -11.94 -26.74
CA PRO A 81 -8.67 -12.99 -27.35
C PRO A 81 -8.36 -13.25 -28.82
N TYR A 82 -7.84 -12.25 -29.54
CA TYR A 82 -7.46 -12.31 -30.96
C TYR A 82 -5.93 -12.26 -31.20
N ASN A 83 -5.15 -12.18 -30.12
CA ASN A 83 -3.69 -12.09 -30.15
C ASN A 83 -3.08 -13.03 -29.10
N LYS A 84 -3.44 -14.32 -29.18
CA LYS A 84 -2.90 -15.36 -28.30
C LYS A 84 -1.38 -15.36 -28.29
N GLY A 85 -0.79 -15.55 -27.11
CA GLY A 85 0.66 -15.48 -26.89
C GLY A 85 1.19 -14.05 -26.65
N ALA A 86 0.41 -13.01 -26.92
CA ALA A 86 0.80 -11.63 -26.60
C ALA A 86 0.49 -11.28 -25.14
N GLN A 87 1.39 -10.52 -24.51
CA GLN A 87 1.16 -9.85 -23.22
C GLN A 87 0.52 -8.48 -23.42
N HIS A 88 0.86 -7.79 -24.51
CA HIS A 88 0.40 -6.45 -24.80
C HIS A 88 0.41 -6.17 -26.30
N CYS A 89 -0.63 -5.50 -26.79
CA CYS A 89 -0.67 -5.00 -28.16
C CYS A 89 -0.94 -3.51 -28.19
N VAL A 90 -0.29 -2.83 -29.13
CA VAL A 90 -0.49 -1.43 -29.45
C VAL A 90 -0.93 -1.26 -30.89
N GLN A 91 -1.65 -0.19 -31.17
CA GLN A 91 -2.00 0.24 -32.52
C GLN A 91 -1.57 1.69 -32.74
N SER A 92 -1.30 2.06 -34.00
CA SER A 92 -1.03 3.45 -34.38
C SER A 92 -2.21 4.35 -34.01
N VAL A 93 -1.96 5.49 -33.37
CA VAL A 93 -3.01 6.45 -32.96
C VAL A 93 -3.66 7.11 -34.18
N ALA A 94 -2.84 7.48 -35.18
CA ALA A 94 -3.29 8.10 -36.40
C ALA A 94 -3.35 7.09 -37.55
N PRO A 95 -4.39 7.12 -38.39
CA PRO A 95 -4.39 6.38 -39.63
C PRO A 95 -3.39 6.99 -40.62
N SER A 96 -2.82 6.16 -41.49
CA SER A 96 -2.13 6.63 -42.69
C SER A 96 -3.11 7.36 -43.62
N TRP A 97 -2.57 8.07 -44.60
CA TRP A 97 -3.37 8.80 -45.59
C TRP A 97 -4.32 7.90 -46.41
N THR A 98 -4.03 6.61 -46.54
CA THR A 98 -4.92 5.61 -47.17
C THR A 98 -5.93 5.01 -46.21
N GLY A 99 -5.94 5.44 -44.95
CA GLY A 99 -6.81 4.94 -43.90
C GLY A 99 -6.28 3.71 -43.16
N ALA A 100 -5.07 3.24 -43.47
CA ALA A 100 -4.50 2.04 -42.84
C ALA A 100 -3.92 2.32 -41.45
N SER A 101 -3.82 1.27 -40.62
CA SER A 101 -3.27 1.33 -39.26
C SER A 101 -2.27 0.21 -39.01
N GLN A 102 -1.27 0.48 -38.19
CA GLN A 102 -0.33 -0.55 -37.75
C GLN A 102 -0.76 -1.09 -36.38
N GLN A 103 -0.81 -2.40 -36.21
CA GLN A 103 -0.91 -3.06 -34.89
C GLN A 103 0.35 -3.89 -34.64
N CYS A 104 0.88 -3.80 -33.43
CA CYS A 104 2.12 -4.45 -32.99
C CYS A 104 1.84 -5.15 -31.67
N CYS A 105 2.18 -6.43 -31.56
CA CYS A 105 1.96 -7.23 -30.36
C CYS A 105 3.28 -7.76 -29.84
N TYR A 106 3.39 -7.85 -28.52
CA TYR A 106 4.60 -8.28 -27.84
C TYR A 106 4.33 -9.50 -26.99
N ASP A 107 5.26 -10.45 -27.02
CA ASP A 107 5.22 -11.64 -26.16
C ASP A 107 5.52 -11.30 -24.69
N TYR A 108 5.52 -12.33 -23.83
CA TYR A 108 5.81 -12.18 -22.40
C TYR A 108 7.26 -11.79 -22.07
N GLU A 109 8.18 -11.91 -23.03
CA GLU A 109 9.57 -11.44 -22.92
C GLU A 109 9.73 -10.01 -23.47
N GLY A 110 8.65 -9.42 -24.00
CA GLY A 110 8.58 -8.07 -24.53
C GLY A 110 9.21 -7.91 -25.91
N TYR A 111 9.35 -8.98 -26.70
CA TYR A 111 9.77 -8.92 -28.11
C TYR A 111 8.56 -8.79 -29.04
N LEU A 112 8.76 -8.07 -30.14
CA LEU A 112 7.76 -7.96 -31.21
C LEU A 112 7.50 -9.33 -31.83
N MET A 113 6.23 -9.73 -31.90
CA MET A 113 5.80 -10.97 -32.55
C MET A 113 5.63 -10.74 -34.05
N PHE A 114 6.25 -11.58 -34.91
CA PHE A 114 6.13 -11.47 -36.36
C PHE A 114 5.11 -12.45 -36.94
N THR A 115 4.46 -12.05 -38.03
CA THR A 115 3.62 -12.93 -38.87
C THR A 115 4.40 -13.99 -39.63
N ASP A 116 5.71 -13.79 -39.79
CA ASP A 116 6.60 -14.69 -40.53
C ASP A 116 7.18 -15.80 -39.65
N ASP A 117 6.99 -15.75 -38.32
CA ASP A 117 7.37 -16.80 -37.36
C ASP A 117 6.39 -18.00 -37.42
N TRP A 118 5.97 -18.34 -38.63
CA TRP A 118 4.98 -19.35 -38.97
C TRP A 118 5.59 -20.76 -38.91
N GLU A 119 5.00 -21.65 -38.10
CA GLU A 119 5.31 -23.09 -38.10
C GLU A 119 4.25 -23.87 -38.92
N PRO A 120 4.65 -24.74 -39.87
CA PRO A 120 3.74 -25.43 -40.79
C PRO A 120 2.68 -26.34 -40.13
N ASP A 121 2.94 -26.84 -38.91
CA ASP A 121 2.19 -27.92 -38.27
C ASP A 121 1.33 -27.48 -37.06
N GLY A 122 1.20 -26.16 -36.80
CA GLY A 122 0.54 -25.63 -35.60
C GLY A 122 -0.91 -25.12 -35.80
N ASP A 123 -1.78 -25.31 -34.80
CA ASP A 123 -3.07 -24.59 -34.72
C ASP A 123 -2.82 -23.12 -34.34
N TYR A 124 -2.82 -22.24 -35.35
CA TYR A 124 -2.55 -20.79 -35.24
C TYR A 124 -3.56 -20.04 -34.37
N THR A 125 -4.67 -20.67 -33.98
CA THR A 125 -5.68 -20.03 -33.15
C THR A 125 -5.49 -20.25 -31.66
N THR A 126 -4.62 -21.20 -31.28
CA THR A 126 -4.49 -21.63 -29.89
C THR A 126 -3.35 -20.93 -29.15
N TYR A 127 -2.16 -20.82 -29.76
CA TYR A 127 -0.94 -20.48 -29.03
C TYR A 127 -0.25 -19.17 -29.45
N PHE A 128 -0.30 -18.81 -30.73
CA PHE A 128 0.47 -17.68 -31.25
C PHE A 128 -0.27 -16.90 -32.34
N GLN A 129 -0.55 -15.63 -32.08
CA GLN A 129 -1.24 -14.71 -33.00
C GLN A 129 -0.61 -13.30 -32.93
N PRO A 130 0.28 -12.97 -33.88
CA PRO A 130 1.00 -11.72 -33.88
C PRO A 130 0.11 -10.52 -34.23
N GLY A 131 0.63 -9.32 -34.03
CA GLY A 131 -0.03 -8.08 -34.43
C GLY A 131 0.04 -7.89 -35.95
N THR A 132 -1.11 -7.66 -36.58
CA THR A 132 -1.19 -7.51 -38.04
C THR A 132 -1.53 -6.07 -38.41
N PRO A 133 -0.93 -5.49 -39.47
CA PRO A 133 -1.39 -4.23 -40.02
C PRO A 133 -2.85 -4.36 -40.48
N ALA A 134 -3.60 -3.26 -40.51
CA ALA A 134 -4.96 -3.22 -41.00
C ALA A 134 -5.09 -2.20 -42.12
N ARG A 135 -5.79 -2.57 -43.19
CA ARG A 135 -6.03 -1.68 -44.34
C ARG A 135 -6.93 -0.51 -43.97
N ALA A 136 -7.84 -0.71 -43.01
CA ALA A 136 -8.66 0.35 -42.45
C ALA A 136 -8.48 0.43 -40.92
N HIS A 137 -8.22 1.63 -40.44
CA HIS A 137 -8.04 1.95 -39.02
C HIS A 137 -9.35 1.70 -38.25
N ALA A 138 -9.26 1.10 -37.05
CA ALA A 138 -10.42 0.71 -36.26
C ALA A 138 -11.36 1.89 -35.94
N PHE A 139 -10.80 3.08 -35.70
CA PHE A 139 -11.53 4.32 -35.46
C PHE A 139 -11.85 5.14 -36.74
N GLY A 140 -11.57 4.57 -37.92
CA GLY A 140 -11.74 5.23 -39.21
C GLY A 140 -10.66 6.28 -39.51
N ALA A 141 -10.83 6.98 -40.62
CA ALA A 141 -9.95 8.08 -41.03
C ALA A 141 -10.77 9.25 -41.61
N TYR A 142 -10.20 10.45 -41.63
CA TYR A 142 -10.88 11.57 -42.30
C TYR A 142 -10.69 11.46 -43.83
N PRO A 143 -11.74 11.64 -44.64
CA PRO A 143 -13.14 11.91 -44.27
C PRO A 143 -13.93 10.62 -43.96
N TYR A 144 -14.51 10.55 -42.76
CA TYR A 144 -15.12 9.34 -42.16
C TYR A 144 -16.32 8.72 -42.90
N LYS A 145 -16.87 9.38 -43.92
CA LYS A 145 -18.07 8.94 -44.64
C LYS A 145 -17.80 8.37 -46.04
N ASN A 146 -16.53 8.23 -46.41
CA ASN A 146 -16.12 7.64 -47.67
C ASN A 146 -15.46 6.28 -47.42
N PRO A 147 -15.73 5.22 -48.20
CA PRO A 147 -14.94 3.99 -48.14
C PRO A 147 -13.48 4.26 -48.54
N PRO A 148 -12.46 3.70 -47.85
CA PRO A 148 -12.51 2.74 -46.74
C PRO A 148 -12.33 3.38 -45.34
N TYR A 149 -12.90 4.56 -45.09
CA TYR A 149 -12.62 5.36 -43.89
C TYR A 149 -13.71 5.31 -42.80
N ILE A 150 -14.71 4.43 -42.95
CA ILE A 150 -15.84 4.35 -42.02
C ILE A 150 -15.38 3.65 -40.73
N PRO A 151 -15.48 4.32 -39.56
CA PRO A 151 -15.10 3.73 -38.27
C PRO A 151 -15.78 2.39 -38.03
N SER A 152 -15.04 1.42 -37.51
CA SER A 152 -15.46 0.04 -37.21
C SER A 152 -15.89 -0.80 -38.42
N LEU A 153 -16.73 -0.30 -39.34
CA LEU A 153 -17.26 -1.07 -40.46
C LEU A 153 -16.21 -1.34 -41.54
N SER A 154 -15.40 -0.33 -41.92
CA SER A 154 -14.35 -0.54 -42.92
C SER A 154 -13.26 -1.48 -42.40
N HIS A 155 -12.85 -1.31 -41.14
CA HIS A 155 -11.92 -2.23 -40.48
C HIS A 155 -12.48 -3.65 -40.40
N TYR A 156 -13.76 -3.77 -40.03
CA TYR A 156 -14.43 -5.05 -39.96
C TYR A 156 -14.47 -5.77 -41.32
N GLN A 157 -14.87 -5.08 -42.38
CA GLN A 157 -15.00 -5.67 -43.72
C GLN A 157 -13.64 -6.01 -44.35
N LEU A 158 -12.61 -5.19 -44.13
CA LEU A 158 -11.33 -5.30 -44.84
C LEU A 158 -10.27 -6.12 -44.09
N ASP A 159 -10.40 -6.26 -42.78
CA ASP A 159 -9.36 -6.88 -41.94
C ASP A 159 -9.94 -7.95 -40.99
N VAL A 160 -11.04 -7.68 -40.28
CA VAL A 160 -11.63 -8.68 -39.35
C VAL A 160 -12.32 -9.83 -40.07
N LEU A 161 -13.12 -9.54 -41.10
CA LEU A 161 -13.88 -10.55 -41.84
C LEU A 161 -12.94 -11.52 -42.59
N PRO A 162 -11.92 -11.06 -43.34
CA PRO A 162 -10.96 -11.97 -43.96
C PRO A 162 -10.18 -12.80 -42.96
N TYR A 163 -9.82 -12.24 -41.81
CA TYR A 163 -9.20 -13.00 -40.73
C TYR A 163 -10.12 -14.14 -40.27
N GLN A 164 -11.39 -13.86 -39.98
CA GLN A 164 -12.35 -14.89 -39.57
C GLN A 164 -12.52 -15.97 -40.64
N THR A 165 -12.71 -15.58 -41.91
CA THR A 165 -12.90 -16.51 -43.03
C THR A 165 -11.67 -17.39 -43.25
N CYS A 166 -10.48 -16.82 -43.33
CA CYS A 166 -9.25 -17.55 -43.61
C CYS A 166 -8.75 -18.36 -42.40
N CYS A 167 -8.67 -17.75 -41.22
CA CYS A 167 -8.11 -18.41 -40.04
C CYS A 167 -9.06 -19.33 -39.31
N HIS A 168 -10.33 -18.95 -39.18
CA HIS A 168 -11.27 -19.68 -38.31
C HIS A 168 -12.14 -20.66 -39.08
N TYR A 169 -12.61 -20.29 -40.28
CA TYR A 169 -13.49 -21.14 -41.07
C TYR A 169 -12.75 -22.00 -42.10
N ALA A 170 -11.74 -21.46 -42.79
CA ALA A 170 -10.96 -22.21 -43.79
C ALA A 170 -9.81 -23.02 -43.18
N GLY A 171 -9.32 -22.64 -41.99
CA GLY A 171 -8.14 -23.25 -41.37
C GLY A 171 -6.82 -22.92 -42.08
N HIS A 172 -6.82 -21.92 -42.97
CA HIS A 172 -5.68 -21.50 -43.78
C HIS A 172 -5.28 -20.06 -43.46
N CYS A 173 -4.72 -19.85 -42.26
CA CYS A 173 -4.28 -18.54 -41.78
C CYS A 173 -3.15 -17.93 -42.63
N GLU A 174 -2.34 -18.76 -43.29
CA GLU A 174 -1.19 -18.36 -44.10
C GLU A 174 -1.59 -17.35 -45.18
N PHE A 175 -2.73 -17.52 -45.83
CA PHE A 175 -3.21 -16.58 -46.85
C PHE A 175 -3.48 -15.19 -46.26
N TYR A 176 -4.00 -15.12 -45.02
CA TYR A 176 -4.22 -13.85 -44.35
C TYR A 176 -2.89 -13.18 -44.00
N TYR A 177 -1.97 -13.92 -43.36
CA TYR A 177 -0.68 -13.37 -42.93
C TYR A 177 0.21 -12.95 -44.11
N TRP A 178 0.20 -13.66 -45.22
CA TRP A 178 0.93 -13.25 -46.44
C TRP A 178 0.47 -11.89 -47.00
N ARG A 179 -0.79 -11.48 -46.73
CA ARG A 179 -1.32 -10.17 -47.11
C ARG A 179 -1.26 -9.14 -45.99
N ARG A 180 -0.94 -9.57 -44.77
CA ARG A 180 -0.94 -8.76 -43.55
C ARG A 180 0.34 -9.00 -42.76
N MET A 181 1.47 -8.91 -43.47
CA MET A 181 2.79 -9.10 -42.87
C MET A 181 3.09 -8.00 -41.84
N THR A 182 3.54 -8.37 -40.64
CA THR A 182 4.02 -7.41 -39.64
C THR A 182 5.20 -6.63 -40.22
N ASN A 183 5.21 -5.31 -40.03
CA ASN A 183 6.38 -4.55 -40.43
C ASN A 183 7.57 -4.87 -39.52
N GLY A 184 8.75 -5.00 -40.11
CA GLY A 184 10.00 -5.09 -39.36
C GLY A 184 10.23 -3.85 -38.48
N CYS A 185 11.00 -4.03 -37.40
CA CYS A 185 11.31 -2.94 -36.48
C CYS A 185 12.62 -2.19 -36.84
N GLN A 186 13.25 -2.50 -37.97
CA GLN A 186 14.55 -1.94 -38.37
C GLN A 186 14.50 -0.43 -38.61
N ASP A 187 13.37 0.09 -39.08
CA ASP A 187 13.17 1.52 -39.36
C ASP A 187 12.60 2.30 -38.16
N TYR A 188 12.35 1.63 -37.03
CA TYR A 188 11.82 2.27 -35.84
C TYR A 188 12.85 3.19 -35.19
N LYS A 189 12.48 4.47 -35.03
CA LYS A 189 13.27 5.46 -34.30
C LYS A 189 12.55 5.85 -33.01
N PRO A 190 13.13 5.57 -31.82
CA PRO A 190 12.47 5.88 -30.55
C PRO A 190 12.29 7.39 -30.38
N PRO A 191 11.22 7.84 -29.71
CA PRO A 191 11.06 9.24 -29.37
C PRO A 191 12.09 9.64 -28.30
N VAL A 192 12.48 10.92 -28.31
CA VAL A 192 13.32 11.50 -27.27
C VAL A 192 12.43 12.03 -26.15
N ALA A 193 12.79 11.78 -24.89
CA ALA A 193 12.01 12.18 -23.73
C ALA A 193 12.77 13.20 -22.88
N GLY A 194 12.15 14.34 -22.64
CA GLY A 194 12.50 15.26 -21.55
C GLY A 194 11.40 15.22 -20.51
N TYR A 195 11.74 15.30 -19.23
CA TYR A 195 10.74 15.25 -18.16
C TYR A 195 11.13 16.16 -16.98
N ILE A 196 10.11 16.65 -16.30
CA ILE A 196 10.21 17.46 -15.08
C ILE A 196 9.53 16.71 -13.93
N TYR A 197 10.14 16.70 -12.74
CA TYR A 197 9.62 15.97 -11.58
C TYR A 197 9.97 16.64 -10.24
N GLY A 198 9.15 16.40 -9.23
CA GLY A 198 9.39 16.82 -7.84
C GLY A 198 9.44 18.35 -7.65
N GLU A 199 10.29 18.80 -6.72
CA GLU A 199 10.84 20.17 -6.79
C GLU A 199 11.56 20.28 -8.12
N PRO A 200 11.23 21.26 -8.98
CA PRO A 200 11.45 21.22 -10.43
C PRO A 200 12.86 20.77 -10.85
N HIS A 201 13.02 19.45 -10.97
CA HIS A 201 14.19 18.77 -11.50
C HIS A 201 13.87 18.42 -12.94
N ILE A 202 14.70 18.89 -13.85
CA ILE A 202 14.47 18.78 -15.28
C ILE A 202 15.57 17.93 -15.88
N VAL A 203 15.17 16.97 -16.71
CA VAL A 203 16.05 16.22 -17.60
C VAL A 203 15.74 16.67 -19.02
N THR A 204 16.73 17.27 -19.69
CA THR A 204 16.60 17.70 -21.09
C THR A 204 16.52 16.51 -22.04
N PHE A 205 16.13 16.76 -23.29
CA PHE A 205 16.09 15.76 -24.36
C PHE A 205 17.44 15.02 -24.53
N ASP A 206 18.56 15.71 -24.30
CA ASP A 206 19.92 15.14 -24.41
C ASP A 206 20.47 14.59 -23.07
N GLY A 207 19.62 14.48 -22.05
CA GLY A 207 19.97 13.86 -20.76
C GLY A 207 20.67 14.78 -19.75
N THR A 208 20.76 16.09 -20.02
CA THR A 208 21.30 17.04 -19.04
C THR A 208 20.32 17.24 -17.89
N LYS A 209 20.81 17.13 -16.65
CA LYS A 209 19.99 17.24 -15.44
C LYS A 209 20.26 18.57 -14.75
N TYR A 210 19.22 19.33 -14.46
CA TYR A 210 19.32 20.57 -13.69
C TYR A 210 18.08 20.79 -12.82
N THR A 211 18.22 21.65 -11.82
CA THR A 211 17.11 22.07 -10.96
C THR A 211 16.77 23.52 -11.25
N PHE A 212 15.50 23.83 -11.42
CA PHE A 212 15.01 25.16 -11.77
C PHE A 212 13.91 25.62 -10.81
N PRO A 213 14.24 26.33 -9.72
CA PRO A 213 13.27 26.80 -8.75
C PRO A 213 12.50 28.05 -9.26
N GLY A 214 11.70 27.88 -10.31
CA GLY A 214 10.86 28.94 -10.89
C GLY A 214 9.43 28.96 -10.34
N LYS A 215 8.83 30.15 -10.22
CA LYS A 215 7.40 30.36 -9.95
C LYS A 215 6.74 31.05 -11.16
N GLY A 216 5.56 30.61 -11.57
CA GLY A 216 4.83 31.15 -12.72
C GLY A 216 4.62 30.15 -13.86
N TYR A 217 4.27 30.66 -15.04
CA TYR A 217 4.07 29.87 -16.24
C TYR A 217 5.33 29.89 -17.10
N TYR A 218 5.84 28.71 -17.44
CA TYR A 218 7.03 28.53 -18.27
C TYR A 218 6.68 27.69 -19.48
N VAL A 219 7.35 27.97 -20.61
CA VAL A 219 7.29 27.08 -21.78
C VAL A 219 8.26 25.93 -21.54
N LEU A 220 7.74 24.71 -21.47
CA LEU A 220 8.53 23.50 -21.26
C LEU A 220 9.15 22.99 -22.57
N VAL A 221 8.37 23.00 -23.65
CA VAL A 221 8.85 22.73 -25.00
C VAL A 221 8.09 23.57 -26.02
N MET A 222 8.82 24.09 -27.00
CA MET A 222 8.27 24.81 -28.15
C MET A 222 8.87 24.24 -29.44
N SER A 223 8.03 24.05 -30.45
CA SER A 223 8.45 23.75 -31.82
C SER A 223 7.91 24.84 -32.74
N GLU A 224 8.81 25.45 -33.51
CA GLU A 224 8.49 26.44 -34.55
C GLU A 224 8.40 25.82 -35.95
N ASP A 225 8.38 24.48 -36.04
CA ASP A 225 8.28 23.79 -37.31
C ASP A 225 7.01 24.23 -38.09
N PRO A 226 7.11 24.54 -39.39
CA PRO A 226 5.97 25.02 -40.19
C PRO A 226 4.78 24.06 -40.23
N LEU A 227 5.03 22.75 -40.10
CA LEU A 227 4.03 21.68 -40.16
C LEU A 227 3.63 21.19 -38.76
N HIS A 228 4.55 21.26 -37.80
CA HIS A 228 4.38 20.71 -36.45
C HIS A 228 4.66 21.77 -35.37
N LYS A 229 3.83 22.83 -35.33
CA LYS A 229 3.86 23.83 -34.27
C LYS A 229 3.35 23.25 -32.96
N LEU A 230 4.16 23.34 -31.91
CA LEU A 230 3.83 22.85 -30.57
C LEU A 230 4.27 23.88 -29.53
N MET A 231 3.43 24.09 -28.52
CA MET A 231 3.82 24.79 -27.30
C MET A 231 3.22 24.04 -26.12
N VAL A 232 4.08 23.55 -25.23
CA VAL A 232 3.68 22.96 -23.96
C VAL A 232 4.10 23.92 -22.85
N GLN A 233 3.15 24.36 -22.06
CA GLN A 233 3.39 25.22 -20.91
C GLN A 233 3.22 24.43 -19.62
N VAL A 234 4.03 24.78 -18.63
CA VAL A 234 3.92 24.27 -17.26
C VAL A 234 3.73 25.42 -16.30
N ARG A 235 2.82 25.22 -15.33
CA ARG A 235 2.66 26.12 -14.19
C ARG A 235 3.49 25.57 -13.05
N MET A 236 4.50 26.34 -12.63
CA MET A 236 5.28 26.04 -11.45
C MET A 236 4.79 26.95 -10.33
N GLU A 237 4.38 26.35 -9.23
CA GLU A 237 3.94 27.10 -8.06
C GLU A 237 4.93 26.89 -6.93
N GLN A 238 5.06 27.92 -6.11
CA GLN A 238 5.66 27.72 -4.81
C GLN A 238 4.77 26.68 -4.11
N PRO A 239 5.32 25.54 -3.66
CA PRO A 239 4.54 24.65 -2.82
C PRO A 239 4.03 25.48 -1.65
N ASP A 240 2.76 25.29 -1.28
CA ASP A 240 2.12 26.07 -0.21
C ASP A 240 3.08 26.19 0.97
N ASP A 241 3.26 27.42 1.48
CA ASP A 241 3.95 27.66 2.74
C ASP A 241 3.47 26.59 3.70
N THR A 242 4.41 25.73 4.11
CA THR A 242 4.24 24.62 5.05
C THR A 242 2.83 24.51 5.62
N LEU A 243 1.97 23.65 5.07
CA LEU A 243 0.72 23.22 5.71
C LEU A 243 -0.23 24.34 6.22
N TRP A 244 -0.27 25.55 5.65
CA TRP A 244 -1.28 26.56 6.04
C TRP A 244 -2.61 26.48 5.28
N HIS A 245 -2.72 25.61 4.28
CA HIS A 245 -4.01 25.07 3.79
C HIS A 245 -4.35 23.71 4.40
N ALA A 246 -3.77 23.38 5.54
CA ALA A 246 -4.45 22.46 6.44
C ALA A 246 -5.74 23.16 6.89
N HIS A 247 -6.89 22.55 6.68
CA HIS A 247 -7.96 22.75 7.64
C HIS A 247 -7.40 22.22 8.98
N PRO A 248 -7.05 23.07 9.95
CA PRO A 248 -6.54 22.58 11.22
C PRO A 248 -7.62 21.69 11.83
N GLY A 249 -7.22 20.56 12.41
CA GLY A 249 -8.19 19.67 13.05
C GLY A 249 -8.88 20.42 14.18
N THR A 250 -10.17 20.72 14.04
CA THR A 250 -10.88 21.53 15.04
C THR A 250 -11.50 20.65 16.13
N PRO A 251 -11.45 21.05 17.40
CA PRO A 251 -12.12 20.33 18.47
C PRO A 251 -13.64 20.34 18.27
N ALA A 252 -14.22 19.15 18.15
CA ALA A 252 -15.67 18.98 18.11
C ALA A 252 -16.27 19.10 19.51
N ARG A 253 -17.46 19.71 19.63
CA ARG A 253 -18.23 19.81 20.88
C ARG A 253 -18.97 18.52 21.16
N ALA A 254 -19.47 17.86 20.11
CA ALA A 254 -20.09 16.56 20.21
C ALA A 254 -19.27 15.53 19.42
N HIS A 255 -18.98 14.40 20.06
CA HIS A 255 -18.31 13.30 19.38
C HIS A 255 -19.19 12.77 18.23
N ALA A 256 -18.59 12.43 17.08
CA ALA A 256 -19.34 12.01 15.89
C ALA A 256 -20.23 10.78 16.15
N PHE A 257 -19.76 9.85 16.99
CA PHE A 257 -20.51 8.66 17.41
C PHE A 257 -21.39 8.90 18.65
N GLY A 258 -21.51 10.13 19.11
CA GLY A 258 -22.19 10.48 20.36
C GLY A 258 -21.38 10.09 21.59
N ALA A 259 -22.01 10.24 22.75
CA ALA A 259 -21.48 9.81 24.04
C ALA A 259 -22.63 9.25 24.89
N TYR A 260 -22.31 8.46 25.92
CA TYR A 260 -23.33 8.04 26.87
C TYR A 260 -23.69 9.21 27.80
N PRO A 261 -24.99 9.49 28.07
CA PRO A 261 -26.18 8.82 27.56
C PRO A 261 -26.63 9.34 26.17
N TYR A 262 -26.68 8.44 25.18
CA TYR A 262 -26.88 8.77 23.74
C TYR A 262 -28.19 9.48 23.38
N LYS A 263 -29.19 9.50 24.26
CA LYS A 263 -30.53 10.04 23.97
C LYS A 263 -30.74 11.47 24.50
N ASN A 264 -29.75 12.04 25.17
CA ASN A 264 -29.82 13.39 25.69
C ASN A 264 -28.91 14.31 24.86
N PRO A 265 -29.36 15.50 24.44
CA PRO A 265 -28.45 16.51 23.90
C PRO A 265 -27.36 16.86 24.92
N PRO A 266 -26.08 17.04 24.52
CA PRO A 266 -25.52 17.03 23.17
C PRO A 266 -24.87 15.68 22.75
N TYR A 267 -25.40 14.55 23.21
CA TYR A 267 -24.75 13.24 23.07
C TYR A 267 -25.36 12.34 21.99
N ILE A 268 -26.31 12.84 21.21
CA ILE A 268 -26.98 12.11 20.13
C ILE A 268 -25.98 11.85 18.98
N PRO A 269 -25.70 10.58 18.64
CA PRO A 269 -24.78 10.23 17.54
C PRO A 269 -25.16 10.90 16.23
N SER A 270 -24.15 11.35 15.49
CA SER A 270 -24.25 12.08 14.22
C SER A 270 -24.97 13.44 14.28
N LEU A 271 -26.16 13.52 14.89
CA LEU A 271 -26.99 14.72 14.93
C LEU A 271 -26.39 15.83 15.79
N SER A 272 -25.88 15.50 16.98
CA SER A 272 -25.27 16.52 17.85
C SER A 272 -24.00 17.09 17.24
N HIS A 273 -23.17 16.20 16.65
CA HIS A 273 -21.98 16.61 15.91
C HIS A 273 -22.35 17.46 14.68
N TYR A 274 -23.38 17.07 13.93
CA TYR A 274 -23.85 17.86 12.79
C TYR A 274 -24.30 19.26 13.23
N GLN A 275 -25.16 19.36 14.26
CA GLN A 275 -25.72 20.63 14.69
C GLN A 275 -24.68 21.55 15.35
N LEU A 276 -23.76 21.00 16.13
CA LEU A 276 -22.84 21.79 16.96
C LEU A 276 -21.48 22.03 16.30
N ASP A 277 -21.08 21.20 15.35
CA ASP A 277 -19.74 21.22 14.77
C ASP A 277 -19.75 21.38 13.24
N VAL A 278 -20.52 20.58 12.51
CA VAL A 278 -20.58 20.63 11.03
C VAL A 278 -21.36 21.84 10.54
N LEU A 279 -22.55 22.11 11.09
CA LEU A 279 -23.40 23.20 10.66
C LEU A 279 -22.73 24.57 10.89
N PRO A 280 -22.16 24.89 12.07
CA PRO A 280 -21.48 26.16 12.26
C PRO A 280 -20.24 26.29 11.37
N TYR A 281 -19.53 25.19 11.09
CA TYR A 281 -18.44 25.19 10.11
C TYR A 281 -18.96 25.57 8.72
N GLN A 282 -20.00 24.89 8.22
CA GLN A 282 -20.61 25.21 6.92
C GLN A 282 -21.11 26.66 6.85
N THR A 283 -21.80 27.13 7.89
CA THR A 283 -22.27 28.52 7.99
C THR A 283 -21.15 29.54 7.95
N CYS A 284 -20.13 29.41 8.80
CA CYS A 284 -19.05 30.39 8.86
C CYS A 284 -18.09 30.28 7.66
N CYS A 285 -17.67 29.07 7.30
CA CYS A 285 -16.65 28.86 6.27
C CYS A 285 -17.18 28.90 4.84
N HIS A 286 -18.25 28.17 4.54
CA HIS A 286 -18.72 28.02 3.17
C HIS A 286 -19.75 29.07 2.79
N TYR A 287 -20.73 29.34 3.66
CA TYR A 287 -21.82 30.26 3.34
C TYR A 287 -21.45 31.73 3.59
N ALA A 288 -20.81 32.04 4.72
CA ALA A 288 -20.42 33.41 5.06
C ALA A 288 -19.03 33.81 4.53
N GLY A 289 -18.16 32.85 4.17
CA GLY A 289 -16.80 33.13 3.73
C GLY A 289 -15.85 33.65 4.82
N HIS A 290 -16.23 33.50 6.09
CA HIS A 290 -15.50 34.01 7.27
C HIS A 290 -15.16 32.87 8.23
N CYS A 291 -14.28 31.96 7.79
CA CYS A 291 -13.82 30.82 8.59
C CYS A 291 -13.15 31.22 9.92
N GLU A 292 -12.55 32.41 9.98
CA GLU A 292 -11.88 32.94 11.16
C GLU A 292 -12.78 32.93 12.41
N PHE A 293 -14.09 33.19 12.25
CA PHE A 293 -15.03 33.17 13.36
C PHE A 293 -15.22 31.78 13.96
N TYR A 294 -15.20 30.74 13.12
CA TYR A 294 -15.23 29.36 13.58
C TYR A 294 -13.94 29.01 14.30
N TYR A 295 -12.78 29.32 13.71
CA TYR A 295 -11.47 28.99 14.27
C TYR A 295 -11.16 29.73 15.58
N TRP A 296 -11.57 30.99 15.75
CA TRP A 296 -11.43 31.71 17.02
C TRP A 296 -12.16 31.02 18.18
N ARG A 297 -13.23 30.27 17.91
CA ARG A 297 -13.97 29.50 18.91
C ARG A 297 -13.55 28.04 18.99
N ARG A 298 -12.79 27.54 18.01
CA ARG A 298 -12.41 26.13 17.83
C ARG A 298 -10.90 25.99 17.63
N MET A 299 -10.14 26.60 18.51
CA MET A 299 -8.68 26.49 18.51
C MET A 299 -8.26 25.07 18.93
N THR A 300 -7.43 24.42 18.11
CA THR A 300 -6.84 23.12 18.43
C THR A 300 -5.80 23.27 19.55
N ASN A 301 -5.69 22.27 20.41
CA ASN A 301 -4.60 22.22 21.37
C ASN A 301 -3.26 22.04 20.63
N GLY A 302 -2.20 22.66 21.14
CA GLY A 302 -0.86 22.45 20.62
C GLY A 302 -0.27 21.09 21.02
N CYS A 303 0.95 20.80 20.54
CA CYS A 303 1.63 19.52 20.76
C CYS A 303 2.41 19.44 22.09
N GLN A 304 2.39 20.49 22.92
CA GLN A 304 3.27 20.64 24.08
C GLN A 304 3.10 19.54 25.12
N ASP A 305 1.85 19.08 25.34
CA ASP A 305 1.52 18.06 26.33
C ASP A 305 1.39 16.64 25.73
N TYR A 306 1.62 16.51 24.41
CA TYR A 306 1.50 15.21 23.74
C TYR A 306 2.63 14.28 24.16
N LYS A 307 2.26 13.18 24.81
CA LYS A 307 3.16 12.08 25.14
C LYS A 307 2.84 10.91 24.21
N PRO A 308 3.78 10.48 23.35
CA PRO A 308 3.50 9.40 22.41
C PRO A 308 3.37 8.06 23.14
N PRO A 309 2.56 7.13 22.59
CA PRO A 309 2.53 5.76 23.07
C PRO A 309 3.83 5.02 22.74
N VAL A 310 4.16 4.02 23.55
CA VAL A 310 5.21 3.05 23.22
C VAL A 310 4.63 1.91 22.40
N ALA A 311 5.47 1.24 21.60
CA ALA A 311 5.05 0.16 20.72
C ALA A 311 5.90 -1.10 20.93
N GLY A 312 5.26 -2.20 21.29
CA GLY A 312 5.84 -3.54 21.27
C GLY A 312 5.34 -4.30 20.04
N TYR A 313 6.17 -5.20 19.51
CA TYR A 313 5.88 -5.85 18.22
C TYR A 313 6.29 -7.31 18.21
N ILE A 314 5.40 -8.18 17.71
CA ILE A 314 5.68 -9.59 17.42
C ILE A 314 5.36 -9.87 15.95
N TYR A 315 6.29 -10.48 15.22
CA TYR A 315 6.17 -10.70 13.77
C TYR A 315 7.06 -11.87 13.31
N GLY A 316 6.83 -12.35 12.07
CA GLY A 316 7.58 -13.47 11.48
C GLY A 316 7.40 -14.79 12.25
N GLU A 317 8.43 -15.63 12.23
CA GLU A 317 8.62 -16.62 13.28
C GLU A 317 8.97 -15.88 14.58
N PRO A 318 8.17 -15.98 15.65
CA PRO A 318 7.94 -14.94 16.64
C PRO A 318 9.22 -14.21 17.08
N HIS A 319 9.53 -13.14 16.33
CA HIS A 319 10.52 -12.15 16.64
C HIS A 319 9.82 -11.06 17.39
N ILE A 320 10.33 -10.78 18.58
CA ILE A 320 9.71 -9.86 19.52
C ILE A 320 10.62 -8.66 19.70
N VAL A 321 10.02 -7.47 19.65
CA VAL A 321 10.62 -6.24 20.12
C VAL A 321 9.78 -5.74 21.29
N THR A 322 10.38 -5.67 22.46
CA THR A 322 9.73 -5.19 23.69
C THR A 322 9.44 -3.69 23.61
N PHE A 323 8.63 -3.20 24.57
CA PHE A 323 8.32 -1.77 24.68
C PHE A 323 9.58 -0.91 24.85
N ASP A 324 10.56 -1.42 25.60
CA ASP A 324 11.79 -0.70 25.93
C ASP A 324 12.95 -0.99 24.96
N GLY A 325 12.75 -1.94 24.02
CA GLY A 325 13.54 -2.09 22.81
C GLY A 325 14.47 -3.30 22.76
N THR A 326 14.41 -4.18 23.75
CA THR A 326 15.02 -5.51 23.69
C THR A 326 14.42 -6.32 22.56
N LYS A 327 15.27 -7.02 21.80
CA LYS A 327 14.85 -7.84 20.65
C LYS A 327 15.22 -9.27 20.91
N TYR A 328 14.34 -10.22 20.65
CA TYR A 328 14.66 -11.63 20.79
C TYR A 328 13.71 -12.50 19.96
N THR A 329 14.05 -13.78 19.82
CA THR A 329 13.22 -14.77 19.12
C THR A 329 12.68 -15.78 20.12
N PHE A 330 11.41 -16.15 19.99
CA PHE A 330 10.76 -17.05 20.94
C PHE A 330 9.88 -18.10 20.26
N PRO A 331 10.42 -19.29 19.91
CA PRO A 331 9.66 -20.35 19.24
C PRO A 331 8.74 -21.12 20.22
N GLY A 332 7.84 -20.42 20.91
CA GLY A 332 6.86 -20.97 21.85
C GLY A 332 5.64 -21.56 21.16
N LYS A 333 5.12 -22.69 21.66
CA LYS A 333 3.92 -23.36 21.13
C LYS A 333 2.82 -23.37 22.17
N GLY A 334 1.63 -22.88 21.80
CA GLY A 334 0.48 -22.78 22.68
C GLY A 334 -0.08 -21.36 22.76
N TYR A 335 -0.72 -21.05 23.89
CA TYR A 335 -1.28 -19.73 24.17
C TYR A 335 -0.34 -18.97 25.10
N TYR A 336 -0.01 -17.72 24.78
CA TYR A 336 0.91 -16.92 25.56
C TYR A 336 0.36 -15.53 25.84
N VAL A 337 0.69 -14.97 26.99
CA VAL A 337 0.40 -13.57 27.32
C VAL A 337 1.38 -12.67 26.57
N LEU A 338 0.87 -11.89 25.62
CA LEU A 338 1.68 -10.91 24.91
C LEU A 338 1.93 -9.68 25.79
N VAL A 339 0.88 -9.17 26.42
CA VAL A 339 0.95 -8.12 27.44
C VAL A 339 -0.25 -8.24 28.39
N MET A 340 -0.01 -7.95 29.67
CA MET A 340 -1.04 -7.75 30.68
C MET A 340 -0.73 -6.53 31.54
N SER A 341 -1.78 -5.88 32.04
CA SER A 341 -1.70 -4.81 33.03
C SER A 341 -2.58 -5.16 34.22
N GLU A 342 -2.03 -4.94 35.42
CA GLU A 342 -2.74 -5.13 36.69
C GLU A 342 -3.31 -3.82 37.24
N ASP A 343 -3.33 -2.75 36.44
CA ASP A 343 -3.95 -1.49 36.84
C ASP A 343 -5.45 -1.70 37.13
N PRO A 344 -5.95 -1.33 38.33
CA PRO A 344 -7.36 -1.47 38.68
C PRO A 344 -8.31 -0.63 37.82
N LEU A 345 -7.84 0.43 37.17
CA LEU A 345 -8.64 1.23 36.24
C LEU A 345 -8.65 0.64 34.83
N HIS A 346 -7.56 -0.02 34.43
CA HIS A 346 -7.32 -0.47 33.08
C HIS A 346 -6.65 -1.86 33.07
N LYS A 347 -7.41 -2.88 33.49
CA LYS A 347 -6.96 -4.27 33.50
C LYS A 347 -6.94 -4.79 32.07
N LEU A 348 -5.76 -4.78 31.46
CA LEU A 348 -5.53 -5.21 30.08
C LEU A 348 -5.06 -6.67 30.05
N MET A 349 -5.59 -7.44 29.11
CA MET A 349 -5.07 -8.77 28.77
C MET A 349 -5.04 -8.97 27.27
N VAL A 350 -3.86 -9.24 26.74
CA VAL A 350 -3.65 -9.61 25.33
C VAL A 350 -2.97 -10.95 25.28
N GLN A 351 -3.63 -11.95 24.69
CA GLN A 351 -3.06 -13.28 24.50
C GLN A 351 -2.87 -13.55 23.00
N VAL A 352 -1.82 -14.28 22.67
CA VAL A 352 -1.54 -14.75 21.31
C VAL A 352 -1.54 -16.26 21.27
N ARG A 353 -1.93 -16.80 20.12
CA ARG A 353 -1.88 -18.22 19.81
C ARG A 353 -0.72 -18.47 18.86
N MET A 354 0.21 -19.30 19.29
CA MET A 354 1.39 -19.69 18.52
C MET A 354 1.31 -21.16 18.14
N GLU A 355 1.43 -21.46 16.85
CA GLU A 355 1.31 -22.81 16.29
C GLU A 355 2.45 -23.11 15.33
N GLN A 356 2.74 -24.39 15.11
CA GLN A 356 3.71 -24.78 14.10
C GLN A 356 3.19 -24.41 12.69
N PRO A 357 4.03 -23.80 11.84
CA PRO A 357 3.64 -23.44 10.47
C PRO A 357 3.47 -24.69 9.59
N ASP A 358 3.04 -24.47 8.34
CA ASP A 358 2.97 -25.54 7.33
C ASP A 358 4.34 -26.19 7.09
N ASP A 359 4.32 -27.42 6.59
CA ASP A 359 5.53 -28.17 6.30
C ASP A 359 6.44 -27.42 5.31
N THR A 360 7.73 -27.63 5.52
CA THR A 360 8.81 -27.13 4.66
C THR A 360 8.65 -27.66 3.23
N LEU A 361 9.37 -27.06 2.28
CA LEU A 361 9.39 -27.51 0.89
C LEU A 361 9.92 -28.95 0.72
N TRP A 362 10.62 -29.50 1.72
CA TRP A 362 11.10 -30.88 1.75
C TRP A 362 10.25 -31.81 2.63
N HIS A 363 8.99 -31.42 2.91
CA HIS A 363 8.01 -32.23 3.65
C HIS A 363 8.44 -32.61 5.07
N ALA A 364 9.24 -31.78 5.72
CA ALA A 364 9.53 -31.89 7.15
C ALA A 364 8.71 -30.89 7.96
N HIS A 365 8.27 -31.32 9.15
CA HIS A 365 7.66 -30.44 10.13
C HIS A 365 8.68 -29.41 10.64
N VAL A 366 8.27 -28.15 10.71
CA VAL A 366 9.11 -27.10 11.27
C VAL A 366 8.99 -27.11 12.79
N ASN A 367 10.10 -27.23 13.49
CA ASN A 367 10.20 -27.12 14.96
C ASN A 367 10.25 -25.65 15.42
N ALA A 368 9.35 -24.86 14.86
CA ALA A 368 9.18 -23.44 15.08
C ALA A 368 7.70 -23.11 15.23
N THR A 369 7.37 -21.88 15.55
CA THR A 369 5.98 -21.43 15.63
C THR A 369 5.73 -20.13 14.88
N VAL A 370 4.48 -19.85 14.60
CA VAL A 370 4.01 -18.57 14.04
C VAL A 370 2.78 -18.13 14.79
N VAL A 371 2.54 -16.82 14.86
CA VAL A 371 1.32 -16.30 15.48
C VAL A 371 0.15 -16.56 14.54
N THR A 372 -0.84 -17.33 14.97
CA THR A 372 -2.03 -17.66 14.15
C THR A 372 -3.30 -17.04 14.68
N GLY A 373 -3.26 -16.49 15.90
CA GLY A 373 -4.40 -15.77 16.46
C GLY A 373 -4.01 -14.83 17.59
N ILE A 374 -4.88 -13.87 17.86
CA ILE A 374 -4.81 -12.92 18.96
C ILE A 374 -6.18 -12.78 19.61
N THR A 375 -6.18 -12.60 20.92
CA THR A 375 -7.37 -12.21 21.69
C THR A 375 -7.04 -11.08 22.65
N VAL A 376 -7.99 -10.15 22.83
CA VAL A 376 -7.84 -8.98 23.69
C VAL A 376 -9.11 -8.72 24.49
N GLN A 377 -8.90 -8.34 25.75
CA GLN A 377 -9.92 -7.81 26.64
C GLN A 377 -9.32 -6.72 27.54
N GLU A 378 -10.10 -5.68 27.80
CA GLU A 378 -9.81 -4.66 28.80
C GLU A 378 -10.99 -4.55 29.75
N ASN A 379 -10.76 -4.71 31.05
CA ASN A 379 -11.80 -4.73 32.07
C ASN A 379 -12.96 -5.68 31.67
N ASP A 380 -14.16 -5.15 31.46
CA ASP A 380 -15.38 -5.82 31.04
C ASP A 380 -15.73 -5.56 29.55
N SER A 381 -14.76 -5.14 28.74
CA SER A 381 -14.94 -4.99 27.30
C SER A 381 -15.32 -6.31 26.63
N SER A 382 -15.96 -6.20 25.47
CA SER A 382 -16.17 -7.33 24.57
C SER A 382 -14.83 -8.01 24.23
N ILE A 383 -14.82 -9.34 24.18
CA ILE A 383 -13.63 -10.12 23.83
C ILE A 383 -13.49 -10.15 22.32
N VAL A 384 -12.39 -9.62 21.82
CA VAL A 384 -12.08 -9.62 20.38
C VAL A 384 -11.08 -10.72 20.08
N GLN A 385 -11.40 -11.60 19.13
CA GLN A 385 -10.53 -12.67 18.65
C GLN A 385 -10.29 -12.50 17.15
N VAL A 386 -9.03 -12.56 16.73
CA VAL A 386 -8.64 -12.51 15.32
C VAL A 386 -7.78 -13.73 15.00
N PHE A 387 -8.07 -14.41 13.91
CA PHE A 387 -7.31 -15.57 13.43
C PHE A 387 -6.82 -15.37 11.99
N ALA A 388 -5.62 -15.86 11.69
CA ALA A 388 -5.16 -16.02 10.31
C ALA A 388 -5.96 -17.14 9.62
N ARG A 389 -6.34 -16.93 8.36
CA ARG A 389 -6.99 -17.98 7.58
C ARG A 389 -5.96 -18.93 6.96
N LYS A 390 -6.40 -20.18 6.78
CA LYS A 390 -5.63 -21.21 6.07
C LYS A 390 -5.45 -20.89 4.58
N PRO A 391 -4.36 -21.35 3.91
CA PRO A 391 -4.10 -21.10 2.49
C PRO A 391 -5.33 -21.24 1.58
N LEU A 392 -6.07 -22.35 1.70
CA LEU A 392 -7.26 -22.63 0.87
C LEU A 392 -8.47 -21.69 1.13
N ARG A 393 -8.50 -20.98 2.27
CA ARG A 393 -9.58 -20.06 2.65
C ARG A 393 -9.19 -18.59 2.55
N ARG A 394 -7.96 -18.30 2.12
CA ARG A 394 -7.36 -16.96 1.99
C ARG A 394 -7.64 -16.26 0.66
N TRP A 395 -8.33 -16.90 -0.28
CA TRP A 395 -8.60 -16.36 -1.62
C TRP A 395 -9.42 -15.06 -1.62
N ARG A 396 -10.30 -14.85 -0.61
CA ARG A 396 -11.11 -13.62 -0.47
C ARG A 396 -10.75 -12.77 0.74
N TYR A 397 -10.63 -13.39 1.91
CA TYR A 397 -10.28 -12.70 3.14
C TYR A 397 -9.11 -13.39 3.82
N ARG A 398 -8.20 -12.62 4.39
CA ARG A 398 -6.98 -13.09 5.05
C ARG A 398 -7.18 -13.45 6.51
N THR A 399 -8.11 -12.79 7.20
CA THR A 399 -8.38 -13.00 8.63
C THR A 399 -9.84 -13.39 8.92
N ASP A 400 -10.05 -14.02 10.08
CA ASP A 400 -11.35 -14.24 10.68
C ASP A 400 -11.45 -13.47 12.00
N VAL A 401 -12.46 -12.60 12.11
CA VAL A 401 -12.68 -11.74 13.28
C VAL A 401 -13.94 -12.18 14.01
N TYR A 402 -13.83 -12.35 15.32
CA TYR A 402 -14.94 -12.66 16.21
C TYR A 402 -14.98 -11.66 17.36
N VAL A 403 -16.19 -11.22 17.73
CA VAL A 403 -16.42 -10.39 18.92
C VAL A 403 -17.52 -11.07 19.73
N ASP A 404 -17.20 -11.43 20.98
CA ASP A 404 -18.07 -12.22 21.87
C ASP A 404 -18.61 -13.50 21.19
N GLY A 405 -17.74 -14.17 20.41
CA GLY A 405 -18.07 -15.40 19.69
C GLY A 405 -18.88 -15.20 18.40
N MET A 406 -19.26 -13.97 18.04
CA MET A 406 -19.95 -13.67 16.78
C MET A 406 -18.96 -13.20 15.71
N ARG A 407 -19.02 -13.80 14.51
CA ARG A 407 -18.13 -13.42 13.40
C ARG A 407 -18.49 -12.04 12.84
N ARG A 408 -17.49 -11.21 12.56
CA ARG A 408 -17.64 -9.87 12.00
C ARG A 408 -16.88 -9.74 10.68
N PHE A 409 -17.41 -8.92 9.78
CA PHE A 409 -16.83 -8.66 8.46
C PHE A 409 -16.55 -7.17 8.31
N PHE A 410 -15.46 -6.82 7.62
CA PHE A 410 -15.00 -5.44 7.39
C PHE A 410 -14.75 -5.18 5.89
N ASP A 411 -15.48 -5.86 5.01
CA ASP A 411 -15.24 -5.88 3.57
C ASP A 411 -16.01 -4.81 2.78
N THR A 412 -17.00 -4.17 3.39
CA THR A 412 -17.75 -3.06 2.78
C THR A 412 -17.43 -1.74 3.48
N PRO A 413 -17.51 -0.57 2.78
CA PRO A 413 -17.19 0.74 3.36
C PRO A 413 -17.91 1.04 4.68
N GLN A 414 -19.20 0.69 4.77
CA GLN A 414 -20.02 0.87 5.96
C GLN A 414 -19.62 0.00 7.16
N TRP A 415 -18.91 -1.10 6.93
CA TRP A 415 -18.47 -2.03 7.99
C TRP A 415 -16.99 -1.91 8.33
N LYS A 416 -16.26 -0.99 7.68
CA LYS A 416 -14.84 -0.73 7.95
C LYS A 416 -14.57 -0.25 9.38
N PHE A 417 -15.57 0.27 10.07
CA PHE A 417 -15.48 0.68 11.47
C PHE A 417 -16.69 0.13 12.22
N GLN A 418 -16.46 -0.60 13.30
CA GLN A 418 -17.49 -1.19 14.15
C GLN A 418 -17.14 -0.97 15.63
N GLN A 419 -18.12 -0.53 16.41
CA GLN A 419 -17.98 -0.26 17.84
C GLN A 419 -18.75 -1.29 18.67
N PHE A 420 -18.11 -1.78 19.73
CA PHE A 420 -18.63 -2.77 20.68
C PHE A 420 -18.45 -2.24 22.12
N ASN A 421 -18.78 -3.05 23.12
CA ASN A 421 -18.61 -2.64 24.52
C ASN A 421 -17.12 -2.48 24.85
N GLY A 422 -16.69 -1.26 25.19
CA GLY A 422 -15.30 -0.96 25.57
C GLY A 422 -14.24 -1.06 24.46
N VAL A 423 -14.62 -1.46 23.23
CA VAL A 423 -13.67 -1.70 22.12
C VAL A 423 -14.26 -1.32 20.77
N SER A 424 -13.43 -0.75 19.91
CA SER A 424 -13.76 -0.43 18.51
C SER A 424 -12.76 -1.11 17.58
N ILE A 425 -13.21 -1.61 16.44
CA ILE A 425 -12.37 -2.28 15.44
C ILE A 425 -12.49 -1.54 14.11
N ARG A 426 -11.36 -1.30 13.45
CA ARG A 426 -11.29 -0.66 12.14
C ARG A 426 -10.43 -1.43 11.17
N SER A 427 -10.83 -1.50 9.90
CA SER A 427 -9.97 -1.88 8.78
C SER A 427 -9.73 -0.67 7.87
N PRO A 428 -8.52 -0.48 7.29
CA PRO A 428 -8.27 0.57 6.30
C PRO A 428 -9.28 0.52 5.14
N LEU A 429 -9.73 1.68 4.65
CA LEU A 429 -10.82 1.76 3.65
C LEU A 429 -10.52 0.99 2.36
N LEU A 430 -9.28 1.04 1.87
CA LEU A 430 -8.83 0.36 0.65
C LEU A 430 -8.53 -1.13 0.88
N ASN A 431 -8.46 -1.58 2.13
CA ASN A 431 -8.14 -2.97 2.46
C ASN A 431 -9.41 -3.84 2.36
N MET A 432 -9.65 -4.45 1.22
CA MET A 432 -10.85 -5.28 0.99
C MET A 432 -10.68 -6.74 1.42
N ASP A 433 -9.44 -7.21 1.53
CA ASP A 433 -9.11 -8.60 1.85
C ASP A 433 -8.97 -8.85 3.37
N MET A 434 -9.22 -7.84 4.21
CA MET A 434 -9.12 -7.94 5.67
C MET A 434 -7.73 -8.42 6.12
N SER A 435 -6.68 -8.03 5.40
CA SER A 435 -5.28 -8.30 5.74
C SER A 435 -4.76 -7.45 6.90
N GLU A 436 -5.42 -6.32 7.20
CA GLU A 436 -5.05 -5.40 8.27
C GLU A 436 -6.29 -4.97 9.07
N LEU A 437 -6.15 -5.05 10.39
CA LEU A 437 -7.15 -4.64 11.38
C LEU A 437 -6.49 -3.84 12.49
N VAL A 438 -7.21 -2.86 13.01
CA VAL A 438 -6.80 -2.04 14.14
C VAL A 438 -7.88 -2.13 15.20
N ILE A 439 -7.52 -2.71 16.34
CA ILE A 439 -8.36 -2.79 17.54
C ILE A 439 -8.01 -1.59 18.42
N MET A 440 -9.01 -0.87 18.89
CA MET A 440 -8.87 0.38 19.63
C MET A 440 -9.69 0.27 20.91
N LEU A 441 -9.02 0.30 22.06
CA LEU A 441 -9.64 0.26 23.39
C LEU A 441 -9.89 1.69 23.89
N ASN A 442 -10.89 1.85 24.76
CA ASN A 442 -11.28 3.17 25.28
C ASN A 442 -10.20 3.83 26.15
N SER A 443 -9.30 3.04 26.75
CA SER A 443 -8.10 3.53 27.47
C SER A 443 -7.05 4.22 26.59
N GLY A 444 -7.18 4.11 25.26
CA GLY A 444 -6.19 4.58 24.29
C GLY A 444 -5.19 3.51 23.87
N VAL A 445 -5.30 2.27 24.36
CA VAL A 445 -4.52 1.13 23.84
C VAL A 445 -4.95 0.82 22.41
N GLY A 446 -3.97 0.73 21.52
CA GLY A 446 -4.17 0.36 20.12
C GLY A 446 -3.46 -0.95 19.81
N ILE A 447 -4.11 -1.84 19.04
CA ILE A 447 -3.49 -3.07 18.57
C ILE A 447 -3.67 -3.16 17.06
N LYS A 448 -2.58 -3.16 16.33
CA LYS A 448 -2.57 -3.38 14.88
C LYS A 448 -2.24 -4.84 14.61
N VAL A 449 -3.12 -5.50 13.87
CA VAL A 449 -2.98 -6.90 13.45
C VAL A 449 -2.86 -6.93 11.92
N GLY A 450 -1.74 -7.44 11.42
CA GLY A 450 -1.55 -7.71 10.00
C GLY A 450 -1.50 -9.22 9.74
N GLU A 451 -1.92 -9.65 8.56
CA GLU A 451 -1.73 -11.01 8.07
C GLU A 451 -0.76 -11.01 6.89
N SER A 452 0.16 -11.97 6.89
CA SER A 452 1.06 -12.22 5.77
C SER A 452 1.33 -13.71 5.68
N ASN A 453 0.92 -14.31 4.56
CA ASN A 453 1.20 -15.71 4.25
C ASN A 453 0.69 -16.76 5.26
N GLY A 454 -0.34 -16.45 6.05
CA GLY A 454 -0.93 -17.33 7.04
C GLY A 454 -0.43 -17.09 8.47
N MET A 455 0.44 -16.10 8.63
CA MET A 455 1.02 -15.67 9.89
C MET A 455 0.49 -14.28 10.23
N LEU A 456 0.24 -14.03 11.51
CA LEU A 456 -0.13 -12.71 12.01
C LEU A 456 1.10 -11.96 12.51
N ASP A 457 1.16 -10.67 12.22
CA ASP A 457 2.00 -9.73 12.94
C ASP A 457 1.13 -8.86 13.85
N VAL A 458 1.57 -8.66 15.09
CA VAL A 458 0.80 -7.95 16.11
C VAL A 458 1.66 -6.84 16.71
N MET A 459 1.21 -5.61 16.55
CA MET A 459 1.81 -4.43 17.17
C MET A 459 0.87 -3.87 18.23
N VAL A 460 1.36 -3.76 19.47
CA VAL A 460 0.61 -3.22 20.59
C VAL A 460 1.15 -1.84 20.94
N PHE A 461 0.27 -0.86 21.01
CA PHE A 461 0.56 0.52 21.36
C PHE A 461 -0.01 0.83 22.75
N LEU A 462 0.84 1.19 23.70
CA LEU A 462 0.43 1.52 25.07
C LEU A 462 0.60 3.01 25.35
N PRO A 463 -0.44 3.71 25.83
CA PRO A 463 -0.30 5.09 26.27
C PRO A 463 0.50 5.19 27.58
N PRO A 464 1.03 6.37 27.93
CA PRO A 464 1.82 6.57 29.15
C PRO A 464 1.12 6.22 30.47
N SER A 465 -0.21 6.10 30.49
CA SER A 465 -0.97 5.65 31.66
C SER A 465 -0.65 4.20 32.06
N TYR A 466 -0.17 3.37 31.13
CA TYR A 466 0.24 1.98 31.41
C TYR A 466 1.70 1.85 31.85
N ASN A 467 2.40 2.98 32.03
CA ASN A 467 3.77 2.94 32.52
C ASN A 467 3.79 2.28 33.91
N THR A 468 4.70 1.32 34.07
CA THR A 468 4.89 0.59 35.32
C THR A 468 5.25 1.57 36.43
N THR A 469 4.49 1.51 37.52
CA THR A 469 4.71 2.35 38.69
C THR A 469 5.42 1.61 39.82
N CYS A 470 5.49 0.28 39.79
CA CYS A 470 6.23 -0.50 40.80
C CYS A 470 7.74 -0.37 40.59
N LYS A 471 8.48 -0.11 41.68
CA LYS A 471 9.93 -0.20 41.66
C LYS A 471 10.38 -1.65 41.81
N THR A 472 11.56 -1.97 41.29
CA THR A 472 12.19 -3.31 41.40
C THR A 472 12.18 -3.79 42.87
N GLY A 473 11.55 -4.94 43.13
CA GLY A 473 11.40 -5.51 44.47
C GLY A 473 10.14 -5.11 45.25
N GLN A 474 9.30 -4.20 44.73
CA GLN A 474 7.96 -3.94 45.26
C GLN A 474 6.94 -4.88 44.61
N THR A 475 6.18 -5.61 45.43
CA THR A 475 5.04 -6.40 44.94
C THR A 475 3.81 -5.52 44.77
N PRO A 476 3.00 -5.72 43.71
CA PRO A 476 1.70 -5.08 43.59
C PRO A 476 0.87 -5.47 44.82
N SER A 477 0.57 -4.51 45.69
CA SER A 477 -0.11 -4.76 46.96
C SER A 477 -1.54 -5.22 46.70
N VAL A 478 -1.81 -6.50 46.97
CA VAL A 478 -3.16 -7.06 47.00
C VAL A 478 -3.77 -6.72 48.36
N ALA A 479 -4.84 -5.93 48.32
CA ALA A 479 -5.76 -5.57 49.40
C ALA A 479 -5.34 -5.95 50.84
N GLY A 480 -4.75 -4.98 51.55
CA GLY A 480 -4.51 -5.09 52.98
C GLY A 480 -3.65 -3.93 53.47
N ASP A 481 -4.29 -3.00 54.17
CA ASP A 481 -3.71 -1.99 55.05
C ASP A 481 -3.23 -0.63 54.47
N ASN A 482 -3.77 0.43 55.09
CA ASN A 482 -3.50 1.87 55.01
C ASN A 482 -2.81 2.46 53.76
N PHE A 483 -3.58 3.24 52.96
CA PHE A 483 -3.22 4.41 52.12
C PHE A 483 -1.86 4.46 51.39
N SER A 484 -1.17 3.33 51.26
CA SER A 484 0.13 3.20 50.62
C SER A 484 -0.09 3.16 49.12
N ARG A 485 0.74 3.90 48.38
CA ARG A 485 0.65 4.05 46.92
C ARG A 485 0.63 2.67 46.26
N ARG A 486 -0.55 2.25 45.80
CA ARG A 486 -0.71 1.06 44.97
C ARG A 486 0.09 1.27 43.69
N CYS A 487 1.03 0.37 43.43
CA CYS A 487 1.77 0.35 42.19
C CYS A 487 1.26 -0.80 41.32
N TYR A 488 1.39 -0.65 40.02
CA TYR A 488 1.00 -1.63 39.01
C TYR A 488 2.14 -1.80 38.03
N THR A 489 2.22 -2.99 37.46
CA THR A 489 3.26 -3.34 36.49
C THR A 489 2.59 -3.85 35.23
N THR A 490 3.01 -3.31 34.10
CA THR A 490 2.63 -3.79 32.77
C THR A 490 3.74 -4.69 32.28
N MET A 491 3.42 -5.95 31.98
CA MET A 491 4.40 -6.99 31.69
C MET A 491 3.84 -8.05 30.74
N GLY A 492 4.71 -8.87 30.17
CA GLY A 492 4.36 -9.98 29.29
C GLY A 492 5.53 -10.31 28.37
N LEU A 493 5.27 -11.01 27.25
CA LEU A 493 6.30 -11.21 26.23
C LEU A 493 6.78 -9.88 25.61
N LEU A 494 5.98 -8.82 25.57
CA LEU A 494 6.45 -7.50 25.11
C LEU A 494 7.30 -6.74 26.14
N GLY A 495 7.68 -7.40 27.23
CA GLY A 495 8.51 -6.86 28.29
C GLY A 495 7.78 -5.97 29.28
N THR A 496 8.55 -5.44 30.23
CA THR A 496 8.13 -4.39 31.14
C THR A 496 7.99 -3.07 30.38
N TYR A 497 7.13 -2.19 30.86
CA TYR A 497 7.03 -0.83 30.32
C TYR A 497 7.50 0.17 31.37
N ASN A 498 8.79 0.48 31.40
CA ASN A 498 9.39 1.47 32.29
C ASN A 498 10.60 2.22 31.68
N ASN A 499 10.88 2.01 30.39
CA ASN A 499 12.02 2.54 29.65
C ASN A 499 13.39 2.02 30.14
N ASP A 500 13.43 0.79 30.71
CA ASP A 500 14.65 0.08 31.09
C ASP A 500 14.72 -1.29 30.37
N PRO A 501 15.59 -1.46 29.36
CA PRO A 501 15.69 -2.73 28.64
C PRO A 501 16.28 -3.87 29.48
N THR A 502 16.83 -3.60 30.67
CA THR A 502 17.51 -4.62 31.49
C THR A 502 16.56 -5.48 32.31
N ASP A 503 15.31 -5.04 32.49
CA ASP A 503 14.27 -5.78 33.20
C ASP A 503 13.12 -6.25 32.29
N ASP A 504 13.22 -6.01 30.98
CA ASP A 504 12.28 -6.46 29.96
C ASP A 504 11.92 -7.94 30.07
N LEU A 505 12.89 -8.81 30.36
CA LEU A 505 12.68 -10.25 30.49
C LEU A 505 12.27 -10.65 31.91
N MET A 506 11.29 -9.95 32.47
CA MET A 506 10.69 -10.23 33.78
C MET A 506 9.74 -11.42 33.70
N THR A 507 9.99 -12.45 34.52
CA THR A 507 9.08 -13.59 34.65
C THR A 507 7.80 -13.20 35.39
N LEU A 508 6.79 -14.06 35.30
CA LEU A 508 5.55 -13.89 36.07
C LEU A 508 5.76 -13.85 37.61
N GLN A 509 6.89 -14.36 38.11
CA GLN A 509 7.26 -14.32 39.53
C GLN A 509 8.00 -13.03 39.93
N GLY A 510 8.31 -12.17 38.96
CA GLY A 510 8.98 -10.90 39.15
C GLY A 510 10.51 -10.97 39.17
N THR A 511 11.09 -12.09 38.74
CA THR A 511 12.54 -12.22 38.52
C THR A 511 12.89 -11.81 37.09
N SER A 512 13.90 -10.95 36.90
CA SER A 512 14.35 -10.55 35.55
C SER A 512 15.53 -11.41 35.08
N VAL A 513 15.43 -11.93 33.86
CA VAL A 513 16.50 -12.68 33.18
C VAL A 513 17.37 -11.69 32.43
N ARG A 514 18.60 -11.47 32.87
CA ARG A 514 19.52 -10.54 32.20
C ARG A 514 20.16 -11.19 30.99
N VAL A 515 20.02 -10.54 29.84
CA VAL A 515 20.71 -10.92 28.61
C VAL A 515 21.73 -9.83 28.26
N SER A 516 22.98 -10.25 28.03
CA SER A 516 24.06 -9.36 27.59
C SER A 516 24.62 -9.86 26.26
N GLY A 517 24.75 -8.97 25.28
CA GLY A 517 25.25 -9.30 23.94
C GLY A 517 24.15 -9.57 22.91
N ASP A 518 24.47 -10.39 21.91
CA ASP A 518 23.58 -10.71 20.80
C ASP A 518 22.52 -11.74 21.21
N THR A 519 21.26 -11.43 20.99
CA THR A 519 20.10 -12.28 21.26
C THR A 519 19.88 -13.33 20.18
N HIS A 520 20.59 -13.25 19.06
CA HIS A 520 20.50 -14.17 17.92
C HIS A 520 21.54 -15.29 17.98
N ASN A 521 21.77 -15.84 19.18
CA ASN A 521 22.63 -16.98 19.38
C ASN A 521 21.85 -18.16 20.00
N PRO A 522 22.21 -19.42 19.74
CA PRO A 522 21.44 -20.59 20.19
C PRO A 522 21.29 -20.64 21.72
N SER A 523 22.38 -20.40 22.46
CA SER A 523 22.39 -20.48 23.93
C SER A 523 21.51 -19.43 24.61
N THR A 524 21.52 -18.20 24.10
CA THR A 524 20.73 -17.09 24.62
C THR A 524 19.26 -17.28 24.22
N THR A 525 18.98 -17.71 23.00
CA THR A 525 17.60 -18.04 22.57
C THR A 525 17.01 -19.14 23.45
N GLN A 526 17.78 -20.20 23.73
CA GLN A 526 17.37 -21.29 24.62
C GLN A 526 17.14 -20.80 26.05
N MET A 527 18.05 -20.01 26.60
CA MET A 527 17.90 -19.43 27.94
C MET A 527 16.63 -18.56 28.05
N ILE A 528 16.39 -17.68 27.08
CA ILE A 528 15.19 -16.85 27.03
C ILE A 528 13.92 -17.73 26.97
N TYR A 529 13.94 -18.78 26.16
CA TYR A 529 12.83 -19.72 26.06
C TYR A 529 12.56 -20.42 27.40
N GLU A 530 13.57 -21.02 28.00
CA GLU A 530 13.45 -21.85 29.20
C GLU A 530 13.15 -21.06 30.47
N GLN A 531 13.83 -19.93 30.68
CA GLN A 531 13.79 -19.17 31.92
C GLN A 531 12.73 -18.06 31.93
N PHE A 532 12.42 -17.48 30.77
CA PHE A 532 11.49 -16.35 30.67
C PHE A 532 10.22 -16.71 29.91
N GLY A 533 10.30 -17.05 28.62
CA GLY A 533 9.14 -17.15 27.75
C GLY A 533 8.15 -18.25 28.15
N ARG A 534 8.63 -19.38 28.67
CA ARG A 534 7.77 -20.46 29.21
C ARG A 534 6.91 -20.04 30.40
N THR A 535 7.32 -19.02 31.16
CA THR A 535 6.57 -18.55 32.34
C THR A 535 5.28 -17.82 31.96
N TRP A 536 5.16 -17.39 30.70
CA TRP A 536 4.02 -16.65 30.14
C TRP A 536 2.99 -17.54 29.42
N LEU A 537 3.10 -18.87 29.57
CA LEU A 537 2.15 -19.83 29.00
C LEU A 537 0.77 -19.70 29.69
N VAL A 538 -0.28 -19.64 28.88
CA VAL A 538 -1.68 -19.65 29.33
C VAL A 538 -2.22 -21.07 29.25
N ASP A 539 -2.19 -21.79 30.38
CA ASP A 539 -2.72 -23.15 30.50
C ASP A 539 -3.92 -23.25 31.46
N GLY A 540 -4.39 -22.11 31.99
CA GLY A 540 -5.51 -22.02 32.92
C GLY A 540 -5.21 -22.46 34.35
N LYS A 541 -3.97 -22.84 34.67
CA LYS A 541 -3.58 -23.26 36.04
C LYS A 541 -3.14 -22.11 36.93
N ASN A 542 -2.74 -20.98 36.34
CA ASN A 542 -2.24 -19.84 37.08
C ASN A 542 -3.35 -18.80 37.29
N ASP A 543 -3.76 -18.59 38.54
CA ASP A 543 -4.83 -17.64 38.90
C ASP A 543 -4.51 -16.18 38.51
N ARG A 544 -3.22 -15.82 38.42
CA ARG A 544 -2.78 -14.47 38.02
C ARG A 544 -3.05 -14.18 36.54
N ILE A 545 -2.88 -15.19 35.69
CA ILE A 545 -3.12 -15.09 34.23
C ILE A 545 -4.57 -15.42 33.89
N GLY A 546 -5.16 -16.40 34.59
CA GLY A 546 -6.50 -16.90 34.30
C GLY A 546 -6.57 -17.85 33.11
N ALA A 547 -7.78 -18.03 32.57
CA ALA A 547 -8.07 -18.98 31.50
C ALA A 547 -7.73 -18.41 30.09
N VAL A 548 -7.68 -19.33 29.12
CA VAL A 548 -7.53 -18.98 27.70
C VAL A 548 -8.78 -18.26 27.20
N MET A 549 -8.62 -17.06 26.63
CA MET A 549 -9.75 -16.25 26.13
C MET A 549 -10.21 -16.62 24.71
N PHE A 550 -9.57 -17.59 24.07
CA PHE A 550 -9.98 -18.10 22.76
C PHE A 550 -11.16 -19.07 22.90
N SER A 551 -12.19 -18.89 22.07
CA SER A 551 -13.36 -19.77 22.05
C SER A 551 -13.03 -21.14 21.46
N ASP A 552 -13.51 -22.21 22.08
CA ASP A 552 -13.38 -23.59 21.58
C ASP A 552 -14.13 -23.83 20.26
N LYS A 553 -15.20 -23.06 20.01
CA LYS A 553 -16.08 -23.27 18.85
C LYS A 553 -15.41 -22.89 17.51
N PHE A 554 -14.44 -21.98 17.53
CA PHE A 554 -13.89 -21.35 16.32
C PHE A 554 -12.36 -21.40 16.31
N LYS A 555 -11.81 -22.61 16.19
CA LYS A 555 -10.36 -22.85 16.13
C LYS A 555 -9.94 -23.37 14.75
N PRO A 556 -9.63 -22.52 13.76
CA PRO A 556 -8.83 -22.99 12.63
C PRO A 556 -7.50 -23.48 13.20
N ILE A 557 -7.17 -24.76 13.01
CA ILE A 557 -5.90 -25.37 13.48
C ILE A 557 -5.14 -25.83 12.25
N TYR A 558 -3.91 -25.36 12.02
CA TYR A 558 -3.09 -25.77 10.86
C TYR A 558 -3.00 -27.29 10.74
N ASN A 559 -2.49 -27.93 11.78
CA ASN A 559 -2.39 -29.37 11.92
C ASN A 559 -2.86 -29.77 13.33
N PRO A 560 -4.11 -30.29 13.49
CA PRO A 560 -4.65 -30.64 14.80
C PRO A 560 -3.80 -31.65 15.58
N PRO A 561 -3.27 -32.74 14.97
CA PRO A 561 -2.32 -33.63 15.62
C PRO A 561 -1.08 -32.92 16.18
N LEU A 562 -0.44 -32.06 15.36
CA LEU A 562 0.74 -31.33 15.83
C LEU A 562 0.37 -30.37 16.96
N PHE A 563 -0.69 -29.59 16.85
CA PHE A 563 -1.07 -28.65 17.91
C PHE A 563 -1.42 -29.35 19.23
N ALA A 564 -2.11 -30.50 19.17
CA ALA A 564 -2.48 -31.29 20.35
C ALA A 564 -1.30 -32.07 20.96
N SER A 565 -0.25 -32.34 20.18
CA SER A 565 0.94 -33.05 20.66
C SER A 565 1.65 -32.24 21.75
N SER A 566 1.84 -32.86 22.92
CA SER A 566 2.68 -32.36 23.99
C SER A 566 4.18 -32.43 23.67
N ILE A 567 4.55 -33.26 22.69
CA ILE A 567 5.94 -33.42 22.23
C ILE A 567 6.23 -32.30 21.24
N TYR A 568 6.98 -31.30 21.70
CA TYR A 568 7.49 -30.19 20.91
C TYR A 568 8.90 -29.84 21.41
N THR A 569 9.88 -29.91 20.51
CA THR A 569 11.27 -29.53 20.79
C THR A 569 11.61 -28.35 19.89
N PRO A 570 11.68 -27.11 20.42
CA PRO A 570 11.94 -25.94 19.60
C PRO A 570 13.35 -25.99 19.02
N THR A 571 13.48 -25.58 17.76
CA THR A 571 14.78 -25.28 17.16
C THR A 571 15.18 -23.87 17.59
N PHE A 572 16.33 -23.75 18.25
CA PHE A 572 16.94 -22.45 18.53
C PHE A 572 17.85 -22.06 17.37
N TRP A 573 18.05 -20.74 17.17
CA TRP A 573 18.84 -20.11 16.09
C TRP A 573 19.79 -21.08 15.35
N PRO A 574 19.49 -21.49 14.10
CA PRO A 574 20.28 -22.52 13.44
C PRO A 574 21.66 -21.95 13.10
N GLN A 575 22.71 -22.69 13.44
CA GLN A 575 24.09 -22.35 13.10
C GLN A 575 24.46 -22.86 11.69
N TYR A 576 23.69 -23.80 11.13
CA TYR A 576 23.97 -24.47 9.84
C TYR A 576 22.69 -24.85 9.09
N LEU A 577 22.74 -24.89 7.76
CA LEU A 577 21.70 -25.50 6.93
C LEU A 577 21.69 -27.01 7.08
N ASP A 578 20.49 -27.59 7.21
CA ASP A 578 20.29 -29.02 7.07
C ASP A 578 20.61 -29.49 5.64
N LEU A 579 21.09 -30.72 5.50
CA LEU A 579 21.38 -31.39 4.22
C LEU A 579 20.15 -31.37 3.29
N ASN A 580 18.94 -31.55 3.84
CA ASN A 580 17.71 -31.48 3.05
C ASN A 580 17.39 -30.06 2.58
N ALA A 581 17.58 -29.07 3.44
CA ALA A 581 17.37 -27.66 3.11
C ALA A 581 18.38 -27.16 2.06
N SER A 582 19.63 -27.65 2.11
CA SER A 582 20.69 -27.29 1.14
C SER A 582 20.39 -27.73 -0.30
N ARG A 583 19.48 -28.68 -0.51
CA ARG A 583 19.01 -29.11 -1.84
C ARG A 583 17.97 -28.16 -2.43
N VAL A 584 17.36 -27.31 -1.60
CA VAL A 584 16.28 -26.39 -2.00
C VAL A 584 16.81 -24.97 -2.19
N PHE A 585 17.71 -24.52 -1.30
CA PHE A 585 18.29 -23.18 -1.38
C PHE A 585 19.71 -23.13 -0.79
N THR A 586 20.47 -22.09 -1.14
CA THR A 586 21.84 -21.87 -0.64
C THR A 586 21.91 -20.72 0.37
N LEU A 587 22.94 -20.69 1.23
CA LEU A 587 23.20 -19.57 2.15
C LEU A 587 23.29 -18.22 1.44
N GLU A 588 23.85 -18.22 0.23
CA GLU A 588 24.01 -17.00 -0.56
C GLU A 588 22.64 -16.44 -1.00
N GLN A 589 21.73 -17.31 -1.44
CA GLN A 589 20.36 -16.91 -1.76
C GLN A 589 19.63 -16.31 -0.55
N VAL A 590 19.83 -16.89 0.64
CA VAL A 590 19.25 -16.37 1.89
C VAL A 590 19.79 -14.96 2.20
N LYS A 591 21.12 -14.78 2.17
CA LYS A 591 21.75 -13.49 2.45
C LYS A 591 21.33 -12.41 1.45
N VAL A 592 21.26 -12.74 0.17
CA VAL A 592 20.83 -11.81 -0.88
C VAL A 592 19.36 -11.42 -0.69
N ALA A 593 18.46 -12.39 -0.42
CA ALA A 593 17.05 -12.11 -0.20
C ALA A 593 16.81 -11.25 1.06
N CYS A 594 17.53 -11.55 2.14
CA CYS A 594 17.32 -10.92 3.45
C CYS A 594 18.15 -9.66 3.68
N MET A 595 19.08 -9.32 2.79
CA MET A 595 19.95 -8.14 2.90
C MET A 595 20.69 -8.06 4.25
N GLY A 596 21.09 -9.20 4.81
CA GLY A 596 21.80 -9.28 6.08
C GLY A 596 20.95 -9.04 7.34
N VAL A 597 19.61 -9.11 7.26
CA VAL A 597 18.73 -8.98 8.44
C VAL A 597 18.55 -10.36 9.10
N PRO A 598 19.04 -10.59 10.34
CA PRO A 598 19.05 -11.92 10.97
C PRO A 598 17.66 -12.57 11.07
N GLN A 599 16.63 -11.79 11.39
CA GLN A 599 15.25 -12.28 11.52
C GLN A 599 14.71 -12.86 10.21
N CYS A 600 14.99 -12.21 9.09
CA CYS A 600 14.61 -12.72 7.78
C CYS A 600 15.40 -14.00 7.44
N GLU A 601 16.70 -14.03 7.73
CA GLU A 601 17.55 -15.18 7.43
C GLU A 601 17.08 -16.42 8.20
N TYR A 602 16.71 -16.23 9.46
CA TYR A 602 16.16 -17.27 10.33
C TYR A 602 14.86 -17.86 9.76
N ASP A 603 13.88 -17.03 9.44
CA ASP A 603 12.60 -17.47 8.86
C ASP A 603 12.79 -18.20 7.51
N TYR A 604 13.74 -17.74 6.69
CA TYR A 604 14.05 -18.41 5.42
C TYR A 604 14.67 -19.79 5.68
N MET A 605 15.67 -19.88 6.56
CA MET A 605 16.36 -21.13 6.85
C MET A 605 15.42 -22.19 7.44
N LEU A 606 14.44 -21.79 8.25
CA LEU A 606 13.53 -22.72 8.92
C LEU A 606 12.34 -23.15 8.06
N THR A 607 11.75 -22.23 7.30
CA THR A 607 10.58 -22.55 6.47
C THR A 607 10.96 -23.04 5.07
N GLY A 608 12.13 -22.65 4.58
CA GLY A 608 12.54 -22.82 3.19
C GLY A 608 11.79 -21.97 2.17
N ARG A 609 10.89 -21.09 2.63
CA ARG A 609 10.02 -20.29 1.75
C ARG A 609 10.47 -18.85 1.72
N LYS A 610 10.86 -18.39 0.52
CA LYS A 610 11.34 -17.02 0.31
C LYS A 610 10.27 -15.98 0.63
N GLU A 611 9.00 -16.29 0.39
CA GLU A 611 7.88 -15.37 0.57
C GLU A 611 7.63 -15.05 2.05
N ILE A 612 7.86 -16.03 2.94
CA ILE A 612 7.76 -15.85 4.40
C ILE A 612 8.89 -14.93 4.87
N ALA A 613 10.12 -15.21 4.45
CA ALA A 613 11.29 -14.41 4.82
C ALA A 613 11.17 -12.95 4.36
N LEU A 614 10.72 -12.72 3.11
CA LEU A 614 10.52 -11.37 2.58
C LEU A 614 9.42 -10.60 3.34
N ALA A 615 8.34 -11.27 3.75
CA ALA A 615 7.32 -10.65 4.59
C ALA A 615 7.92 -10.20 5.93
N THR A 616 8.72 -11.06 6.59
CA THR A 616 9.42 -10.72 7.83
C THR A 616 10.37 -9.54 7.66
N LEU A 617 11.11 -9.49 6.55
CA LEU A 617 11.99 -8.37 6.22
C LEU A 617 11.22 -7.05 6.06
N GLU A 618 10.10 -7.08 5.35
CA GLU A 618 9.23 -5.92 5.14
C GLU A 618 8.70 -5.39 6.48
N LYS A 619 8.16 -6.27 7.33
CA LYS A 619 7.63 -5.93 8.65
C LYS A 619 8.71 -5.35 9.57
N HIS A 620 9.90 -5.95 9.59
CA HIS A 620 11.04 -5.45 10.35
C HIS A 620 11.43 -4.02 9.93
N LYS A 621 11.61 -3.79 8.63
CA LYS A 621 11.97 -2.47 8.08
C LYS A 621 10.87 -1.44 8.34
N ALA A 622 9.60 -1.82 8.18
CA ALA A 622 8.46 -0.95 8.43
C ALA A 622 8.43 -0.47 9.89
N PHE A 623 8.64 -1.38 10.86
CA PHE A 623 8.66 -1.03 12.28
C PHE A 623 9.83 -0.10 12.65
N LEU A 624 11.05 -0.38 12.18
CA LEU A 624 12.20 0.51 12.39
C LEU A 624 11.99 1.88 11.75
N GLY A 625 11.39 1.92 10.56
CA GLY A 625 11.00 3.15 9.87
C GLY A 625 10.02 3.99 10.69
N LEU A 626 9.00 3.36 11.27
CA LEU A 626 8.02 4.00 12.15
C LEU A 626 8.69 4.60 13.40
N ARG A 627 9.55 3.84 14.09
CA ARG A 627 10.31 4.35 15.25
C ARG A 627 11.20 5.55 14.90
N LYS A 628 11.90 5.50 13.76
CA LYS A 628 12.79 6.58 13.31
C LYS A 628 12.03 7.85 12.94
N LYS A 629 10.86 7.73 12.29
CA LYS A 629 9.99 8.86 11.94
C LYS A 629 9.36 9.48 13.19
N GLY A 630 8.84 8.67 14.11
CA GLY A 630 8.25 9.14 15.37
C GLY A 630 9.25 9.85 16.30
N SER A 631 10.48 9.33 16.41
CA SER A 631 11.54 9.96 17.24
C SER A 631 12.15 11.22 16.62
N ARG A 632 12.16 11.37 15.28
CA ARG A 632 12.60 12.62 14.63
C ARG A 632 11.69 13.81 14.95
N LEU A 633 10.38 13.58 15.06
CA LEU A 633 9.42 14.62 15.46
C LEU A 633 9.71 15.16 16.88
N GLN A 634 10.17 14.31 17.81
CA GLN A 634 10.58 14.74 19.16
C GLN A 634 11.91 15.52 19.21
N LYS A 635 12.80 15.34 18.23
CA LYS A 635 14.09 16.07 18.20
C LYS A 635 13.96 17.48 17.64
N ILE A 636 13.01 17.71 16.73
CA ILE A 636 12.72 19.04 16.18
C ILE A 636 12.16 19.94 17.30
N THR A 637 11.23 19.42 18.12
CA THR A 637 10.64 20.17 19.23
C THR A 637 11.64 20.54 20.34
N LYS A 638 12.69 19.74 20.58
CA LYS A 638 13.75 20.09 21.55
C LYS A 638 14.80 21.07 21.01
N LYS A 639 15.06 21.10 19.70
CA LYS A 639 16.07 22.01 19.10
C LYS A 639 15.54 23.42 18.89
N GLU A 640 14.26 23.58 18.58
CA GLU A 640 13.68 24.93 18.37
C GLU A 640 13.30 25.63 19.69
N ALA A 641 13.01 24.88 20.76
CA ALA A 641 12.79 25.45 22.09
C ALA A 641 14.06 26.10 22.69
N PHE A 642 15.26 25.73 22.22
CA PHE A 642 16.53 26.28 22.72
C PHE A 642 17.04 27.51 21.93
N SER A 643 16.42 27.84 20.78
CA SER A 643 16.86 28.96 19.94
C SER A 643 16.01 30.23 20.07
N ILE A 644 14.94 30.20 20.87
CA ILE A 644 14.04 31.36 21.09
C ILE A 644 14.16 31.92 22.52
N GLY A 645 14.94 31.27 23.41
CA GLY A 645 15.10 31.68 24.81
C GLY A 645 16.45 32.33 25.15
N GLY A 646 17.26 32.69 24.16
CA GLY A 646 18.67 33.03 24.32
C GLY A 646 19.05 34.47 24.01
N GLU A 647 18.20 35.47 24.26
CA GLU A 647 18.62 36.87 24.15
C GLU A 647 17.69 37.82 24.92
N LEU A 648 17.57 37.64 26.24
CA LEU A 648 17.09 38.69 27.16
C LEU A 648 17.30 38.25 28.61
N ARG A 649 18.51 38.48 29.14
CA ARG A 649 18.76 38.64 30.59
C ARG A 649 20.14 39.25 30.84
N THR A 650 20.16 40.57 31.02
CA THR A 650 21.07 41.28 31.94
C THR A 650 20.24 42.41 32.55
N SER A 651 19.61 42.12 33.70
CA SER A 651 19.99 42.67 35.02
C SER A 651 19.60 44.14 35.20
N ALA A 652 18.37 44.36 35.66
CA ALA A 652 17.99 45.59 36.36
C ALA A 652 18.22 45.37 37.86
N GLN A 653 19.21 46.07 38.39
CA GLN A 653 19.44 46.27 39.82
C GLN A 653 18.88 47.67 40.14
N GLU A 654 18.13 47.79 41.23
CA GLU A 654 17.55 49.04 41.72
C GLU A 654 18.64 50.09 42.04
N GLY A 655 18.38 51.35 41.71
CA GLY A 655 19.17 52.48 42.19
C GLY A 655 18.94 53.80 41.46
N GLY A 656 18.14 54.68 42.07
CA GLY A 656 18.48 56.10 42.30
C GLY A 656 18.60 57.10 41.15
N SER A 657 17.63 58.02 41.11
CA SER A 657 17.79 59.50 41.03
C SER A 657 18.53 60.17 39.86
N ASP A 658 17.79 61.12 39.28
CA ASP A 658 18.19 62.49 38.92
C ASP A 658 18.89 62.82 37.58
N GLN A 659 18.24 63.79 36.92
CA GLN A 659 18.80 64.92 36.16
C GLN A 659 19.18 64.71 34.67
N ASP A 660 18.25 65.19 33.82
CA ASP A 660 18.55 66.04 32.65
C ASP A 660 19.57 67.14 33.04
N PRO A 661 20.41 67.71 32.13
CA PRO A 661 19.90 68.36 30.92
C PRO A 661 20.89 68.52 29.72
N THR A 662 20.37 69.13 28.64
CA THR A 662 21.10 69.91 27.58
C THR A 662 22.02 69.13 26.64
N GLY A 663 22.15 69.43 25.34
CA GLY A 663 21.68 70.49 24.47
C GLY A 663 22.48 70.46 23.16
N GLY A 664 21.95 71.08 22.09
CA GLY A 664 22.68 71.46 20.87
C GLY A 664 22.59 70.45 19.72
N GLN A 665 21.84 70.72 18.64
CA GLN A 665 22.22 71.59 17.50
C GLN A 665 23.51 71.09 16.79
N LEU A 666 23.62 70.95 15.46
CA LEU A 666 22.95 71.57 14.33
C LEU A 666 23.53 70.91 13.03
N LEU A 667 22.75 71.01 11.94
CA LEU A 667 23.18 71.10 10.53
C LEU A 667 23.79 69.84 9.85
N GLY A 668 23.33 69.40 8.68
CA GLY A 668 22.23 69.90 7.86
C GLY A 668 22.25 69.34 6.42
N ARG A 669 21.09 69.51 5.76
CA ARG A 669 20.84 69.69 4.31
C ARG A 669 21.19 68.52 3.37
N ARG A 670 20.40 68.15 2.36
CA ARG A 670 19.20 68.72 1.69
C ARG A 670 18.57 67.56 0.89
N HIS A 671 17.27 67.29 1.04
CA HIS A 671 16.14 67.57 0.10
C HIS A 671 16.24 66.89 -1.28
N GLY A 672 15.20 66.26 -1.84
CA GLY A 672 13.79 66.14 -1.43
C GLY A 672 12.89 65.75 -2.63
N HIS A 673 11.67 65.31 -2.28
CA HIS A 673 10.37 65.20 -3.02
C HIS A 673 9.73 63.82 -2.79
N LEU A 674 8.66 63.61 -1.97
CA LEU A 674 7.26 64.13 -1.95
C LEU A 674 6.56 63.90 -3.30
N HIS A 675 5.34 63.35 -3.44
CA HIS A 675 4.14 63.16 -2.62
C HIS A 675 3.27 62.07 -3.32
N LEU A 676 2.59 61.13 -2.63
CA LEU A 676 1.25 61.20 -2.02
C LEU A 676 0.10 61.14 -3.06
N GLN A 677 -0.74 60.10 -3.02
CA GLN A 677 -2.18 60.22 -2.71
C GLN A 677 -2.94 58.89 -2.85
N ALA A 678 -3.63 58.55 -1.76
CA ALA A 678 -4.76 57.64 -1.71
C ALA A 678 -6.03 58.48 -1.92
N GLU A 679 -6.94 58.00 -2.77
CA GLU A 679 -8.30 58.54 -2.90
C GLU A 679 -9.34 57.45 -2.65
N VAL A 680 -10.32 57.82 -1.85
CA VAL A 680 -11.52 57.09 -1.47
C VAL A 680 -12.67 57.62 -2.34
N LEU A 681 -13.57 56.77 -2.86
CA LEU A 681 -15.04 56.88 -2.73
C LEU A 681 -15.85 56.05 -3.75
N ARG A 682 -16.87 55.37 -3.19
CA ARG A 682 -18.27 55.16 -3.66
C ARG A 682 -18.59 54.32 -4.92
N ALA A 683 -19.15 53.14 -4.61
CA ALA A 683 -20.51 52.66 -4.92
C ALA A 683 -21.15 52.91 -6.31
N ARG A 684 -21.58 51.81 -6.96
CA ARG A 684 -23.00 51.52 -7.33
C ARG A 684 -23.14 50.20 -8.12
N ARG A 685 -24.16 49.41 -7.74
CA ARG A 685 -24.90 48.44 -8.58
C ARG A 685 -25.65 49.18 -9.71
N PRO A 686 -26.09 48.57 -10.83
CA PRO A 686 -26.95 47.37 -10.90
C PRO A 686 -26.21 46.05 -11.02
#